data_AF-H0EL56-F1
#
_entry.id   AF-H0EL56-F1
#
_cell.length_a   1.000
_cell.length_b   1.000
_cell.length_c   1.000
_cell.angle_alpha   90.00
_cell.angle_beta   90.00
_cell.angle_gamma   90.00
#
_symmetry.space_group_name_H-M   'P 1'
#
loop_
_entity.id
_entity.type
_entity.pdbx_description
1 polymer ?
#
loop_
_entity_poly.entity_id
_entity_poly.type
_entity_poly.pdbx_seq_one_letter_code
_entity_poly.pdbx_strand_id
1 'polypeptide(L)'
;MFKGLTRLQLQMVALTSLLVLAGSVWLARSESSASGASQCRCFPGDACWPSTSTWNTLNNTVGGRLIKTVPIGAVCHDTFPGVSYNAKKCADVQGNWARPELHDETTHSPMAAFFANMSCDPFTPRSAPCVIGSYVQYAVKASCDSDYRATINFATKYNIRLVIRNTGHDYMGKSTGAGAIALWTHGIKDTTIKDYKSSYYTGKAIKLGAGVQANEAQEAANAKGYVVVEGDCPTVGIAGGYTQGGGTSPLGSKFGLAADQVLEWEVVTGAGTVLTATPTQNTDLYWALAGGGGGTYGAVLSMTVRMYKNMATAGVTLSYLESSDAYWQILQVFLTNLPAVLKSGAVLYWQLLPGNFFYMPQAYLPGGTAKDLVKLLQPTLDALNAKKIPYSLTSKDFPTFQDSFKTLNPEMNITEFNLGGSLIPRSLVATNKSVTALVAGLKSVTDNGGILAGVSMDVSKTPPVPNAAHPAWRDSLFLAFLGTSLTTRSTSWLFNSIPKDLVMLFHKALRLLSPILLLLNESVHGKVIPPRDSYDGCRAIPGDYSWPSLADWNALNKTVGGRLIATIPIGALCHHPAVSCTIGRHVVYAINALGPSDIQQGVKFAKAHKIRLVIRNTGHDYLGRSTGAHALGVWTHNMKSMELTKYQSRDYSGPAVKIGAGVHGVDAYTFANSKGLVVVGGNCPSVGIAGGYTQGGGHGPLASKYGLGADQVLEWEVVTAGEL
;
A
#
# COMPACT_ATOMS: atom_id res chain seq x y z
N MET A 1 -39.59 -25.78 -45.29
CA MET A 1 -38.55 -26.69 -44.75
C MET A 1 -39.07 -28.04 -44.27
N PHE A 2 -40.35 -28.43 -44.52
CA PHE A 2 -40.83 -29.77 -44.17
C PHE A 2 -41.79 -30.30 -45.25
N LYS A 3 -41.23 -30.80 -46.35
CA LYS A 3 -41.93 -31.72 -47.26
C LYS A 3 -41.19 -33.05 -47.15
N GLY A 4 -41.89 -34.11 -46.71
CA GLY A 4 -41.33 -35.47 -46.62
C GLY A 4 -41.44 -36.16 -45.25
N LEU A 5 -41.90 -35.48 -44.20
CA LEU A 5 -42.08 -36.12 -42.89
C LEU A 5 -43.44 -36.81 -42.79
N THR A 6 -43.42 -38.07 -42.36
CA THR A 6 -44.64 -38.85 -42.08
C THR A 6 -45.37 -38.30 -40.86
N ARG A 7 -46.67 -38.58 -40.74
CA ARG A 7 -47.52 -38.08 -39.63
C ARG A 7 -46.96 -38.45 -38.24
N LEU A 8 -46.28 -39.59 -38.14
CA LEU A 8 -45.61 -40.07 -36.93
C LEU A 8 -44.37 -39.23 -36.56
N GLN A 9 -43.62 -38.77 -37.57
CA GLN A 9 -42.44 -37.91 -37.36
C GLN A 9 -42.83 -36.49 -36.95
N LEU A 10 -43.95 -35.96 -37.46
CA LEU A 10 -44.50 -34.69 -36.97
C LEU A 10 -44.98 -34.78 -35.52
N GLN A 11 -45.55 -35.93 -35.11
CA GLN A 11 -45.95 -36.16 -33.73
C GLN A 11 -44.75 -36.29 -32.77
N MET A 12 -43.65 -36.93 -33.19
CA MET A 12 -42.42 -36.98 -32.39
C MET A 12 -41.75 -35.61 -32.24
N VAL A 13 -41.73 -34.78 -33.30
CA VAL A 13 -41.19 -33.42 -33.23
C VAL A 13 -42.05 -32.52 -32.33
N ALA A 14 -43.37 -32.69 -32.34
CA ALA A 14 -44.26 -31.98 -31.42
C ALA A 14 -44.09 -32.43 -29.96
N LEU A 15 -43.96 -33.74 -29.69
CA LEU A 15 -43.74 -34.27 -28.34
C LEU A 15 -42.38 -33.85 -27.76
N THR A 16 -41.32 -33.88 -28.58
CA THR A 16 -39.98 -33.44 -28.16
C THR A 16 -39.91 -31.94 -27.93
N SER A 17 -40.63 -31.14 -28.71
CA SER A 17 -40.73 -29.69 -28.50
C SER A 17 -41.50 -29.34 -27.21
N LEU A 18 -42.56 -30.09 -26.88
CA LEU A 18 -43.32 -29.95 -25.62
C LEU A 18 -42.52 -30.38 -24.39
N LEU A 19 -41.69 -31.42 -24.49
CA LEU A 19 -40.78 -31.86 -23.42
C LEU A 19 -39.63 -30.88 -23.20
N VAL A 20 -39.12 -30.23 -24.25
CA VAL A 20 -38.09 -29.17 -24.15
C VAL A 20 -38.66 -27.89 -23.55
N LEU A 21 -39.92 -27.54 -23.85
CA LEU A 21 -40.63 -26.41 -23.21
C LEU A 21 -41.00 -26.68 -21.75
N ALA A 22 -41.39 -27.91 -21.39
CA ALA A 22 -41.64 -28.28 -19.99
C ALA A 22 -40.34 -28.35 -19.16
N GLY A 23 -39.24 -28.82 -19.76
CA GLY A 23 -37.91 -28.84 -19.14
C GLY A 23 -37.33 -27.44 -18.90
N SER A 24 -37.60 -26.49 -19.81
CA SER A 24 -37.16 -25.09 -19.65
C SER A 24 -37.97 -24.31 -18.61
N VAL A 25 -39.23 -24.68 -18.35
CA VAL A 25 -40.03 -24.10 -17.24
C VAL A 25 -39.65 -24.69 -15.87
N TRP A 26 -39.16 -25.94 -15.82
CA TRP A 26 -38.65 -26.55 -14.58
C TRP A 26 -37.23 -26.07 -14.22
N LEU A 27 -36.37 -25.84 -15.23
CA LEU A 27 -35.04 -25.22 -15.02
C LEU A 27 -35.12 -23.72 -14.68
N ALA A 28 -36.22 -23.04 -14.98
CA ALA A 28 -36.44 -21.65 -14.61
C ALA A 28 -37.01 -21.45 -13.19
N ARG A 29 -37.27 -22.52 -12.42
CA ARG A 29 -37.82 -22.44 -11.05
C ARG A 29 -36.99 -23.13 -9.96
N SER A 30 -35.78 -23.59 -10.26
CA SER A 30 -34.89 -24.20 -9.26
C SER A 30 -33.52 -23.54 -9.15
N GLU A 31 -33.45 -22.21 -9.31
CA GLU A 31 -32.34 -21.40 -8.80
C GLU A 31 -32.88 -20.32 -7.85
N SER A 32 -33.46 -20.78 -6.73
CA SER A 32 -33.28 -20.07 -5.46
C SER A 32 -32.03 -20.63 -4.79
N SER A 33 -30.90 -20.58 -5.52
CA SER A 33 -29.60 -20.71 -4.91
C SER A 33 -29.38 -19.44 -4.09
N ALA A 34 -28.97 -19.64 -2.83
CA ALA A 34 -28.61 -18.59 -1.90
C ALA A 34 -27.86 -17.46 -2.61
N SER A 35 -28.28 -16.20 -2.37
CA SER A 35 -27.59 -15.01 -2.88
C SER A 35 -26.08 -15.19 -2.68
N GLY A 36 -25.36 -15.47 -3.78
CA GLY A 36 -23.92 -15.54 -3.75
C GLY A 36 -23.44 -14.20 -3.22
N ALA A 37 -22.90 -14.18 -2.00
CA ALA A 37 -22.35 -12.97 -1.43
C ALA A 37 -21.36 -12.40 -2.45
N SER A 38 -21.66 -11.22 -2.99
CA SER A 38 -20.73 -10.49 -3.85
C SER A 38 -19.37 -10.47 -3.17
N GLN A 39 -18.33 -10.99 -3.85
CA GLN A 39 -16.96 -10.94 -3.33
C GLN A 39 -16.46 -9.49 -3.18
N CYS A 40 -17.15 -8.50 -3.76
CA CYS A 40 -16.83 -7.07 -3.71
C CYS A 40 -17.83 -6.28 -2.85
N ARG A 41 -17.37 -5.16 -2.28
CA ARG A 41 -18.23 -4.16 -1.62
C ARG A 41 -19.01 -3.37 -2.66
N CYS A 42 -20.22 -2.97 -2.32
CA CYS A 42 -21.05 -2.10 -3.15
C CYS A 42 -20.41 -0.71 -3.28
N PHE A 43 -20.41 -0.16 -4.49
CA PHE A 43 -19.74 1.10 -4.84
C PHE A 43 -20.73 2.11 -5.46
N PRO A 44 -20.51 3.43 -5.32
CA PRO A 44 -21.35 4.42 -5.99
C PRO A 44 -21.47 4.18 -7.49
N GLY A 45 -22.73 4.10 -7.97
CA GLY A 45 -23.05 3.78 -9.36
C GLY A 45 -23.48 2.33 -9.58
N ASP A 46 -23.19 1.42 -8.65
CA ASP A 46 -23.67 0.05 -8.70
C ASP A 46 -25.17 -0.03 -8.44
N ALA A 47 -25.84 -1.05 -9.00
CA ALA A 47 -27.26 -1.29 -8.77
C ALA A 47 -27.60 -1.56 -7.29
N CYS A 48 -26.64 -2.05 -6.50
CA CYS A 48 -26.79 -2.27 -5.06
C CYS A 48 -26.65 -0.99 -4.22
N TRP A 49 -26.20 0.12 -4.80
CA TRP A 49 -25.87 1.33 -4.03
C TRP A 49 -27.16 1.93 -3.45
N PRO A 50 -27.19 2.29 -2.15
CA PRO A 50 -28.44 2.74 -1.54
C PRO A 50 -29.00 3.98 -2.20
N SER A 51 -30.33 4.01 -2.35
CA SER A 51 -31.07 5.17 -2.82
C SER A 51 -30.93 6.36 -1.85
N THR A 52 -31.20 7.57 -2.34
CA THR A 52 -31.25 8.78 -1.51
C THR A 52 -32.20 8.63 -0.31
N SER A 53 -33.36 8.00 -0.50
CA SER A 53 -34.30 7.74 0.61
C SER A 53 -33.70 6.82 1.67
N THR A 54 -32.91 5.82 1.26
CA THR A 54 -32.22 4.92 2.18
C THR A 54 -31.12 5.63 2.98
N TRP A 55 -30.35 6.51 2.33
CA TRP A 55 -29.39 7.39 3.02
C TRP A 55 -30.09 8.34 4.01
N ASN A 56 -31.25 8.90 3.64
CA ASN A 56 -32.03 9.75 4.54
C ASN A 56 -32.55 8.98 5.77
N THR A 57 -32.91 7.71 5.63
CA THR A 57 -33.28 6.85 6.77
C THR A 57 -32.11 6.67 7.73
N LEU A 58 -30.89 6.42 7.22
CA LEU A 58 -29.70 6.40 8.08
C LEU A 58 -29.51 7.76 8.76
N ASN A 59 -29.61 8.86 8.01
CA ASN A 59 -29.44 10.20 8.55
C ASN A 59 -30.41 10.48 9.72
N ASN A 60 -31.68 10.12 9.57
CA ASN A 60 -32.68 10.22 10.64
C ASN A 60 -32.33 9.33 11.84
N THR A 61 -31.84 8.11 11.57
CA THR A 61 -31.44 7.16 12.63
C THR A 61 -30.29 7.71 13.47
N VAL A 62 -29.33 8.39 12.85
CA VAL A 62 -28.19 9.04 13.53
C VAL A 62 -28.48 10.52 13.88
N GLY A 63 -29.75 10.92 13.95
CA GLY A 63 -30.16 12.25 14.39
C GLY A 63 -29.59 13.41 13.58
N GLY A 64 -29.51 13.28 12.26
CA GLY A 64 -29.00 14.32 11.36
C GLY A 64 -27.47 14.35 11.20
N ARG A 65 -26.75 13.39 11.78
CA ARG A 65 -25.27 13.36 11.82
C ARG A 65 -24.61 12.66 10.62
N LEU A 66 -25.38 12.31 9.57
CA LEU A 66 -24.81 11.81 8.32
C LEU A 66 -24.36 12.98 7.45
N ILE A 67 -23.08 13.00 7.12
CA ILE A 67 -22.42 14.04 6.32
C ILE A 67 -22.10 13.45 4.95
N LYS A 68 -22.58 14.10 3.89
CA LYS A 68 -22.15 13.80 2.52
C LYS A 68 -20.82 14.51 2.27
N THR A 69 -19.84 13.78 1.76
CA THR A 69 -18.49 14.32 1.59
C THR A 69 -18.44 15.42 0.53
N VAL A 70 -17.84 16.55 0.91
CA VAL A 70 -17.42 17.63 0.02
C VAL A 70 -15.92 17.85 0.24
N PRO A 71 -15.03 17.45 -0.68
CA PRO A 71 -13.59 17.63 -0.55
C PRO A 71 -13.21 19.06 -0.16
N ILE A 72 -12.27 19.24 0.77
CA ILE A 72 -11.85 20.58 1.21
C ILE A 72 -11.28 21.42 0.05
N GLY A 73 -10.64 20.77 -0.93
CA GLY A 73 -10.16 21.41 -2.16
C GLY A 73 -11.26 21.79 -3.15
N ALA A 74 -12.53 21.42 -2.96
CA ALA A 74 -13.60 21.66 -3.94
C ALA A 74 -13.79 23.15 -4.27
N VAL A 75 -13.51 24.04 -3.31
CA VAL A 75 -13.55 25.50 -3.52
C VAL A 75 -12.48 26.03 -4.49
N CYS A 76 -11.48 25.21 -4.83
CA CYS A 76 -10.42 25.52 -5.79
C CYS A 76 -10.74 25.10 -7.23
N HIS A 77 -11.86 24.40 -7.47
CA HIS A 77 -12.19 23.85 -8.79
C HIS A 77 -13.57 24.28 -9.28
N ASP A 78 -13.76 24.27 -10.61
CA ASP A 78 -15.06 24.54 -11.23
C ASP A 78 -15.93 23.27 -11.39
N THR A 79 -15.35 22.09 -11.15
CA THR A 79 -15.88 20.81 -11.62
C THR A 79 -16.66 20.03 -10.55
N PHE A 80 -16.59 20.41 -9.28
CA PHE A 80 -17.30 19.69 -8.22
C PHE A 80 -18.78 20.12 -8.13
N PRO A 81 -19.75 19.19 -8.23
CA PRO A 81 -21.16 19.55 -8.20
C PRO A 81 -21.59 20.24 -6.89
N GLY A 82 -22.28 21.38 -7.01
CA GLY A 82 -22.85 22.12 -5.87
C GLY A 82 -21.86 23.00 -5.11
N VAL A 83 -20.60 23.09 -5.55
CA VAL A 83 -19.60 24.00 -4.99
C VAL A 83 -19.05 24.86 -6.12
N SER A 84 -19.18 26.18 -6.00
CA SER A 84 -18.58 27.11 -6.94
C SER A 84 -17.15 27.47 -6.50
N TYR A 85 -16.27 27.66 -7.49
CA TYR A 85 -14.94 28.21 -7.25
C TYR A 85 -15.00 29.49 -6.40
N ASN A 86 -14.13 29.57 -5.40
CA ASN A 86 -13.99 30.73 -4.55
C ASN A 86 -12.50 31.01 -4.28
N ALA A 87 -11.96 32.05 -4.90
CA ALA A 87 -10.54 32.39 -4.82
C ALA A 87 -10.03 32.59 -3.39
N LYS A 88 -10.82 33.27 -2.54
CA LYS A 88 -10.44 33.53 -1.15
C LYS A 88 -10.39 32.23 -0.34
N LYS A 89 -11.46 31.42 -0.39
CA LYS A 89 -11.49 30.13 0.30
C LYS A 89 -10.42 29.17 -0.20
N CYS A 90 -10.13 29.19 -1.51
CA CYS A 90 -9.06 28.39 -2.07
C CYS A 90 -7.68 28.82 -1.52
N ALA A 91 -7.40 30.12 -1.48
CA ALA A 91 -6.18 30.65 -0.88
C ALA A 91 -6.07 30.31 0.61
N ASP A 92 -7.19 30.37 1.36
CA ASP A 92 -7.24 29.97 2.77
C ASP A 92 -6.91 28.47 2.95
N VAL A 93 -7.47 27.59 2.10
CA VAL A 93 -7.16 26.16 2.09
C VAL A 93 -5.69 25.91 1.74
N GLN A 94 -5.17 26.56 0.70
CA GLN A 94 -3.77 26.42 0.28
C GLN A 94 -2.78 26.90 1.35
N GLY A 95 -3.08 28.01 2.02
CA GLY A 95 -2.25 28.57 3.08
C GLY A 95 -2.20 27.72 4.36
N ASN A 96 -3.23 26.92 4.61
CA ASN A 96 -3.34 26.06 5.79
C ASN A 96 -3.19 24.56 5.49
N TRP A 97 -2.88 24.16 4.25
CA TRP A 97 -2.84 22.74 3.84
C TRP A 97 -1.86 21.89 4.65
N ALA A 98 -0.77 22.48 5.12
CA ALA A 98 0.21 21.78 5.94
C ALA A 98 -0.18 21.70 7.42
N ARG A 99 -1.31 22.30 7.85
CA ARG A 99 -1.73 22.35 9.25
C ARG A 99 -2.65 21.17 9.57
N PRO A 100 -2.33 20.31 10.56
CA PRO A 100 -3.21 19.21 10.96
C PRO A 100 -4.66 19.64 11.22
N GLU A 101 -4.86 20.83 11.79
CA GLU A 101 -6.15 21.39 12.20
C GLU A 101 -7.10 21.63 11.01
N LEU A 102 -6.57 21.79 9.79
CA LEU A 102 -7.41 21.87 8.58
C LEU A 102 -8.02 20.51 8.23
N HIS A 103 -7.37 19.41 8.62
CA HIS A 103 -7.71 18.06 8.18
C HIS A 103 -8.47 17.26 9.24
N ASP A 104 -8.10 17.36 10.51
CA ASP A 104 -8.72 16.57 11.60
C ASP A 104 -10.15 16.99 11.94
N GLU A 105 -10.48 18.26 11.72
CA GLU A 105 -11.84 18.82 11.80
C GLU A 105 -12.75 18.42 10.62
N THR A 106 -12.28 17.50 9.77
CA THR A 106 -13.02 17.05 8.59
C THR A 106 -13.24 15.54 8.58
N THR A 107 -14.31 15.12 7.89
CA THR A 107 -14.76 13.73 7.90
C THR A 107 -14.06 12.83 6.89
N HIS A 108 -13.17 13.38 6.07
CA HIS A 108 -12.71 12.77 4.83
C HIS A 108 -11.23 13.04 4.51
N SER A 109 -10.67 14.17 4.94
CA SER A 109 -9.33 14.59 4.50
C SER A 109 -8.22 13.79 5.18
N PRO A 110 -7.42 12.96 4.47
CA PRO A 110 -6.21 12.37 5.03
C PRO A 110 -5.10 13.43 5.06
N MET A 111 -4.29 13.41 6.11
CA MET A 111 -3.09 14.27 6.21
C MET A 111 -1.97 13.76 5.29
N ALA A 112 -1.92 12.44 5.05
CA ALA A 112 -1.09 11.86 4.00
C ALA A 112 -1.72 12.11 2.61
N ALA A 113 -1.47 13.29 2.04
CA ALA A 113 -2.06 13.76 0.78
C ALA A 113 -1.87 12.78 -0.40
N PHE A 114 -0.81 11.97 -0.38
CA PHE A 114 -0.61 10.86 -1.32
C PHE A 114 -1.86 9.95 -1.43
N PHE A 115 -2.52 9.65 -0.30
CA PHE A 115 -3.72 8.80 -0.28
C PHE A 115 -4.99 9.53 -0.73
N ALA A 116 -4.98 10.87 -0.81
CA ALA A 116 -6.02 11.62 -1.51
C ALA A 116 -5.90 11.49 -3.05
N ASN A 117 -4.75 11.03 -3.54
CA ASN A 117 -4.49 10.71 -4.94
C ASN A 117 -4.88 11.84 -5.92
N MET A 118 -4.63 13.09 -5.50
CA MET A 118 -4.97 14.29 -6.26
C MET A 118 -6.44 14.38 -6.68
N SER A 119 -7.36 13.68 -5.99
CA SER A 119 -8.76 13.55 -6.40
C SER A 119 -9.49 14.89 -6.40
N CYS A 120 -9.12 15.81 -5.52
CA CYS A 120 -9.59 17.18 -5.46
C CYS A 120 -8.57 18.04 -4.71
N ASP A 121 -7.38 18.15 -5.29
CA ASP A 121 -6.22 18.76 -4.67
C ASP A 121 -6.16 20.27 -4.97
N PRO A 122 -6.09 21.14 -3.94
CA PRO A 122 -6.19 22.58 -4.11
C PRO A 122 -5.03 23.20 -4.90
N PHE A 123 -3.95 22.47 -5.15
CA PHE A 123 -2.79 22.92 -5.93
C PHE A 123 -2.85 22.47 -7.39
N THR A 124 -3.85 21.67 -7.77
CA THR A 124 -4.10 21.35 -9.18
C THR A 124 -4.82 22.50 -9.89
N PRO A 125 -4.73 22.58 -11.24
CA PRO A 125 -5.41 23.64 -11.98
C PRO A 125 -6.91 23.72 -11.65
N ARG A 126 -7.47 24.94 -11.69
CA ARG A 126 -8.91 25.19 -11.43
C ARG A 126 -9.83 24.33 -12.31
N SER A 127 -9.41 24.04 -13.55
CA SER A 127 -10.12 23.19 -14.50
C SER A 127 -9.95 21.69 -14.27
N ALA A 128 -9.07 21.27 -13.36
CA ALA A 128 -8.86 19.86 -13.05
C ALA A 128 -10.16 19.24 -12.50
N PRO A 129 -10.44 17.96 -12.82
CA PRO A 129 -11.57 17.25 -12.23
C PRO A 129 -11.40 17.13 -10.71
N CYS A 130 -12.30 17.75 -9.95
CA CYS A 130 -12.46 17.52 -8.52
C CYS A 130 -13.54 16.45 -8.33
N VAL A 131 -13.12 15.32 -7.77
CA VAL A 131 -13.97 14.16 -7.47
C VAL A 131 -13.72 13.70 -6.03
N ILE A 132 -14.65 12.92 -5.48
CA ILE A 132 -14.47 12.31 -4.16
C ILE A 132 -13.30 11.30 -4.19
N GLY A 133 -13.17 10.53 -5.27
CA GLY A 133 -12.03 9.64 -5.50
C GLY A 133 -11.78 8.67 -4.33
N SER A 134 -10.62 8.80 -3.68
CA SER A 134 -10.21 7.97 -2.54
C SER A 134 -10.75 8.42 -1.18
N TYR A 135 -11.40 9.58 -1.10
CA TYR A 135 -12.13 9.99 0.10
C TYR A 135 -13.36 9.08 0.32
N VAL A 136 -13.84 9.05 1.56
CA VAL A 136 -15.12 8.40 1.89
C VAL A 136 -16.29 9.17 1.25
N GLN A 137 -17.36 8.48 0.90
CA GLN A 137 -18.55 9.08 0.25
C GLN A 137 -19.47 9.78 1.25
N TYR A 138 -19.63 9.14 2.40
CA TYR A 138 -20.39 9.65 3.53
C TYR A 138 -19.61 9.41 4.81
N ALA A 139 -19.92 10.18 5.83
CA ALA A 139 -19.43 9.95 7.18
C ALA A 139 -20.53 10.16 8.20
N VAL A 140 -20.56 9.37 9.26
CA VAL A 140 -21.39 9.62 10.43
C VAL A 140 -20.52 10.27 11.50
N LYS A 141 -20.84 11.52 11.88
CA LYS A 141 -20.23 12.21 13.02
C LYS A 141 -20.78 11.58 14.30
N ALA A 142 -20.11 10.57 14.82
CA ALA A 142 -20.65 9.82 15.95
C ALA A 142 -20.61 10.63 17.25
N SER A 143 -21.66 10.52 18.06
CA SER A 143 -21.74 11.12 19.39
C SER A 143 -21.97 10.09 20.52
N CYS A 144 -22.30 8.84 20.19
CA CYS A 144 -22.55 7.76 21.15
C CYS A 144 -22.46 6.38 20.48
N ASP A 145 -22.55 5.30 21.26
CA ASP A 145 -22.51 3.92 20.77
C ASP A 145 -23.66 3.59 19.79
N SER A 146 -24.82 4.25 19.92
CA SER A 146 -25.95 4.00 19.02
C SER A 146 -25.66 4.43 17.57
N ASP A 147 -24.89 5.50 17.37
CA ASP A 147 -24.43 5.93 16.04
C ASP A 147 -23.43 4.92 15.45
N TYR A 148 -22.54 4.35 16.29
CA TYR A 148 -21.60 3.31 15.87
C TYR A 148 -22.38 2.10 15.36
N ARG A 149 -23.33 1.61 16.17
CA ARG A 149 -24.17 0.45 15.82
C ARG A 149 -25.00 0.71 14.57
N ALA A 150 -25.63 1.88 14.45
CA ALA A 150 -26.39 2.25 13.25
C ALA A 150 -25.52 2.27 11.99
N THR A 151 -24.31 2.85 12.07
CA THR A 151 -23.36 2.94 10.96
C THR A 151 -22.85 1.57 10.54
N ILE A 152 -22.44 0.73 11.50
CA ILE A 152 -21.95 -0.64 11.26
C ILE A 152 -23.06 -1.50 10.65
N ASN A 153 -24.27 -1.46 11.23
CA ASN A 153 -25.41 -2.22 10.73
C ASN A 153 -25.81 -1.79 9.31
N PHE A 154 -25.77 -0.49 9.03
CA PHE A 154 -26.03 0.04 7.69
C PHE A 154 -24.98 -0.45 6.68
N ALA A 155 -23.70 -0.32 7.00
CA ALA A 155 -22.61 -0.78 6.14
C ALA A 155 -22.71 -2.27 5.85
N THR A 156 -23.01 -3.09 6.86
CA THR A 156 -23.23 -4.54 6.71
C THR A 156 -24.45 -4.85 5.85
N LYS A 157 -25.61 -4.24 6.15
CA LYS A 157 -26.87 -4.47 5.45
C LYS A 157 -26.78 -4.17 3.95
N TYR A 158 -26.10 -3.10 3.58
CA TYR A 158 -25.97 -2.64 2.19
C TYR A 158 -24.62 -3.04 1.55
N ASN A 159 -23.83 -3.88 2.23
CA ASN A 159 -22.51 -4.33 1.78
C ASN A 159 -21.56 -3.18 1.36
N ILE A 160 -21.59 -2.08 2.09
CA ILE A 160 -20.71 -0.91 1.85
C ILE A 160 -19.43 -1.07 2.66
N ARG A 161 -18.31 -0.61 2.11
CA ARG A 161 -17.04 -0.55 2.85
C ARG A 161 -17.21 0.40 4.06
N LEU A 162 -16.99 -0.11 5.26
CA LEU A 162 -16.85 0.70 6.46
C LEU A 162 -15.39 1.16 6.61
N VAL A 163 -15.20 2.43 6.97
CA VAL A 163 -13.90 3.01 7.37
C VAL A 163 -14.06 3.57 8.78
N ILE A 164 -13.10 3.32 9.65
CA ILE A 164 -13.02 3.98 10.96
C ILE A 164 -12.09 5.17 10.82
N ARG A 165 -12.57 6.37 11.12
CA ARG A 165 -11.79 7.60 11.04
C ARG A 165 -11.80 8.32 12.38
N ASN A 166 -10.61 8.69 12.86
CA ASN A 166 -10.43 9.62 13.96
C ASN A 166 -9.97 10.98 13.41
N THR A 167 -8.67 11.24 13.37
CA THR A 167 -8.08 12.54 12.99
C THR A 167 -7.60 12.62 11.54
N GLY A 168 -7.40 11.49 10.84
CA GLY A 168 -6.84 11.49 9.48
C GLY A 168 -5.31 11.49 9.39
N HIS A 169 -4.62 11.35 10.53
CA HIS A 169 -3.14 11.24 10.65
C HIS A 169 -2.51 10.00 9.99
N ASP A 170 -3.30 8.99 9.63
CA ASP A 170 -2.76 7.69 9.20
C ASP A 170 -1.95 7.79 7.89
N TYR A 171 -0.65 7.52 8.00
CA TYR A 171 0.31 7.55 6.88
C TYR A 171 0.10 6.43 5.84
N MET A 172 -0.84 5.51 6.05
CA MET A 172 -1.15 4.40 5.13
C MET A 172 -2.53 4.49 4.50
N GLY A 173 -3.26 5.59 4.71
CA GLY A 173 -4.62 5.75 4.21
C GLY A 173 -5.62 4.76 4.80
N LYS A 174 -5.33 4.11 5.95
CA LYS A 174 -6.25 3.18 6.64
C LYS A 174 -7.52 3.87 7.13
N SER A 175 -7.48 5.19 7.30
CA SER A 175 -8.62 6.03 7.72
C SER A 175 -9.37 6.70 6.55
N THR A 176 -9.15 6.25 5.30
CA THR A 176 -9.91 6.65 4.12
C THR A 176 -10.26 5.44 3.24
N GLY A 177 -11.12 5.63 2.25
CA GLY A 177 -11.46 4.57 1.31
C GLY A 177 -12.50 4.97 0.29
N ALA A 178 -12.19 4.74 -0.99
CA ALA A 178 -13.12 4.96 -2.08
C ALA A 178 -14.43 4.18 -1.87
N GLY A 179 -15.56 4.83 -2.12
CA GLY A 179 -16.90 4.22 -2.02
C GLY A 179 -17.36 3.90 -0.60
N ALA A 180 -16.57 4.26 0.42
CA ALA A 180 -16.85 3.89 1.80
C ALA A 180 -17.81 4.86 2.51
N ILE A 181 -18.38 4.37 3.62
CA ILE A 181 -18.92 5.21 4.69
C ILE A 181 -17.91 5.24 5.84
N ALA A 182 -17.59 6.42 6.36
CA ALA A 182 -16.77 6.57 7.57
C ALA A 182 -17.64 6.59 8.84
N LEU A 183 -17.22 5.85 9.85
CA LEU A 183 -17.56 6.13 11.23
C LEU A 183 -16.52 7.12 11.77
N TRP A 184 -16.91 8.38 11.93
CA TRP A 184 -16.01 9.44 12.37
C TRP A 184 -16.12 9.64 13.88
N THR A 185 -15.08 9.19 14.60
CA THR A 185 -15.06 9.10 16.07
C THR A 185 -14.56 10.37 16.75
N HIS A 186 -14.11 11.37 15.98
CA HIS A 186 -13.46 12.58 16.49
C HIS A 186 -14.32 13.34 17.51
N GLY A 187 -15.65 13.30 17.39
CA GLY A 187 -16.57 13.96 18.33
C GLY A 187 -16.69 13.30 19.72
N ILE A 188 -16.12 12.11 19.93
CA ILE A 188 -16.18 11.40 21.22
C ILE A 188 -15.05 11.91 22.12
N LYS A 189 -15.29 13.06 22.80
CA LYS A 189 -14.28 13.84 23.53
C LYS A 189 -14.31 13.71 25.05
N ASP A 190 -15.17 12.85 25.61
CA ASP A 190 -15.31 12.73 27.06
C ASP A 190 -14.01 12.26 27.74
N THR A 191 -13.67 12.87 28.88
CA THR A 191 -12.53 12.48 29.71
C THR A 191 -12.93 12.35 31.18
N THR A 192 -12.55 11.24 31.82
CA THR A 192 -12.83 11.00 33.25
C THR A 192 -11.61 10.45 33.96
N ILE A 193 -11.12 11.19 34.96
CA ILE A 193 -10.02 10.73 35.83
C ILE A 193 -10.61 9.93 37.01
N LYS A 194 -10.05 8.75 37.29
CA LYS A 194 -10.48 7.85 38.36
C LYS A 194 -9.31 7.27 39.15
N ASP A 195 -9.56 6.95 40.42
CA ASP A 195 -8.74 6.00 41.16
C ASP A 195 -9.06 4.59 40.65
N TYR A 196 -8.04 3.92 40.12
CA TYR A 196 -8.17 2.61 39.51
C TYR A 196 -7.60 1.53 40.42
N LYS A 197 -8.35 0.42 40.56
CA LYS A 197 -7.91 -0.74 41.34
C LYS A 197 -8.35 -2.03 40.64
N SER A 198 -7.39 -2.84 40.24
CA SER A 198 -7.57 -4.20 39.70
C SER A 198 -6.44 -5.11 40.19
N SER A 199 -6.44 -6.37 39.76
CA SER A 199 -5.35 -7.32 40.05
C SER A 199 -4.02 -6.97 39.39
N TYR A 200 -4.03 -6.13 38.35
CA TYR A 200 -2.84 -5.80 37.54
C TYR A 200 -2.43 -4.32 37.63
N TYR A 201 -3.24 -3.45 38.23
CA TYR A 201 -2.89 -2.04 38.42
C TYR A 201 -3.64 -1.41 39.60
N THR A 202 -2.92 -0.60 40.37
CA THR A 202 -3.51 0.31 41.38
C THR A 202 -2.85 1.67 41.24
N GLY A 203 -3.65 2.71 41.00
CA GLY A 203 -3.13 4.06 40.75
C GLY A 203 -4.17 4.97 40.09
N LYS A 204 -3.73 6.16 39.64
CA LYS A 204 -4.60 7.05 38.86
C LYS A 204 -4.70 6.58 37.42
N ALA A 205 -5.90 6.68 36.86
CA ALA A 205 -6.16 6.40 35.45
C ALA A 205 -7.06 7.47 34.86
N ILE A 206 -7.00 7.64 33.55
CA ILE A 206 -7.91 8.48 32.78
C ILE A 206 -8.62 7.64 31.73
N LYS A 207 -9.95 7.74 31.70
CA LYS A 207 -10.80 7.25 30.62
C LYS A 207 -10.89 8.35 29.57
N LEU A 208 -10.59 8.01 28.33
CA LEU A 208 -10.51 8.91 27.18
C LEU A 208 -11.47 8.41 26.11
N GLY A 209 -12.37 9.28 25.63
CA GLY A 209 -13.18 9.03 24.46
C GLY A 209 -12.32 8.78 23.21
N ALA A 210 -12.87 8.04 22.24
CA ALA A 210 -12.14 7.65 21.03
C ALA A 210 -11.62 8.84 20.19
N GLY A 211 -12.26 10.00 20.31
CA GLY A 211 -11.91 11.23 19.60
C GLY A 211 -10.90 12.11 20.32
N VAL A 212 -10.56 11.80 21.58
CA VAL A 212 -9.60 12.60 22.35
C VAL A 212 -8.23 12.57 21.68
N GLN A 213 -7.63 13.74 21.50
CA GLN A 213 -6.29 13.96 20.97
C GLN A 213 -5.26 14.02 22.11
N ALA A 214 -3.98 13.88 21.75
CA ALA A 214 -2.87 13.85 22.71
C ALA A 214 -2.89 15.09 23.61
N ASN A 215 -2.90 16.29 23.02
CA ASN A 215 -2.97 17.55 23.77
C ASN A 215 -4.12 17.62 24.77
N GLU A 216 -5.34 17.22 24.37
CA GLU A 216 -6.52 17.23 25.23
C GLU A 216 -6.35 16.29 26.43
N ALA A 217 -5.85 15.07 26.19
CA ALA A 217 -5.59 14.09 27.25
C ALA A 217 -4.53 14.59 28.24
N GLN A 218 -3.47 15.20 27.71
CA GLN A 218 -2.37 15.71 28.51
C GLN A 218 -2.75 16.99 29.27
N GLU A 219 -3.54 17.89 28.70
CA GLU A 219 -4.09 19.05 29.40
C GLU A 219 -4.99 18.62 30.57
N ALA A 220 -5.88 17.64 30.36
CA ALA A 220 -6.72 17.08 31.41
C ALA A 220 -5.88 16.45 32.53
N ALA A 221 -4.80 15.73 32.19
CA ALA A 221 -3.89 15.15 33.16
C ALA A 221 -3.09 16.21 33.93
N ASN A 222 -2.51 17.17 33.21
CA ASN A 222 -1.65 18.21 33.77
C ASN A 222 -2.41 19.12 34.74
N ALA A 223 -3.69 19.41 34.46
CA ALA A 223 -4.56 20.17 35.35
C ALA A 223 -4.74 19.53 36.74
N LYS A 224 -4.40 18.25 36.89
CA LYS A 224 -4.42 17.52 38.17
C LYS A 224 -3.02 17.17 38.69
N GLY A 225 -1.96 17.68 38.08
CA GLY A 225 -0.56 17.37 38.44
C GLY A 225 -0.08 16.00 37.96
N TYR A 226 -0.67 15.48 36.88
CA TYR A 226 -0.32 14.20 36.26
C TYR A 226 0.12 14.37 34.80
N VAL A 227 0.65 13.29 34.22
CA VAL A 227 0.98 13.14 32.80
C VAL A 227 0.46 11.79 32.31
N VAL A 228 0.22 11.70 31.00
CA VAL A 228 -0.08 10.45 30.29
C VAL A 228 1.01 10.15 29.27
N VAL A 229 1.15 8.89 28.89
CA VAL A 229 2.06 8.50 27.80
C VAL A 229 1.36 8.83 26.47
N GLU A 230 1.83 9.89 25.81
CA GLU A 230 1.29 10.40 24.56
C GLU A 230 2.35 10.53 23.47
N GLY A 231 1.89 10.74 22.23
CA GLY A 231 2.76 10.99 21.08
C GLY A 231 3.33 12.40 21.08
N ASP A 232 4.33 12.63 20.24
CA ASP A 232 4.92 13.96 20.03
C ASP A 232 3.99 14.89 19.26
N CYS A 233 3.17 14.39 18.34
CA CYS A 233 2.23 15.22 17.59
C CYS A 233 0.96 15.53 18.40
N PRO A 234 0.69 16.79 18.80
CA PRO A 234 -0.41 17.12 19.72
C PRO A 234 -1.80 16.76 19.18
N THR A 235 -1.98 16.78 17.85
CA THR A 235 -3.26 16.50 17.17
C THR A 235 -3.50 15.00 16.91
N VAL A 236 -2.61 14.10 17.33
CA VAL A 236 -2.81 12.65 17.17
C VAL A 236 -3.90 12.16 18.12
N GLY A 237 -4.85 11.37 17.59
CA GLY A 237 -5.91 10.75 18.38
C GLY A 237 -5.37 9.63 19.28
N ILE A 238 -5.25 9.90 20.58
CA ILE A 238 -4.54 9.04 21.54
C ILE A 238 -5.18 7.65 21.69
N ALA A 239 -6.51 7.57 21.73
CA ALA A 239 -7.26 6.32 21.80
C ALA A 239 -7.45 5.62 20.44
N GLY A 240 -6.96 6.24 19.36
CA GLY A 240 -7.08 5.74 17.99
C GLY A 240 -5.95 4.80 17.60
N GLY A 241 -5.57 4.88 16.31
CA GLY A 241 -4.49 4.06 15.75
C GLY A 241 -3.17 4.16 16.51
N TYR A 242 -2.88 5.32 17.14
CA TYR A 242 -1.66 5.55 17.92
C TYR A 242 -1.43 4.50 19.00
N THR A 243 -2.29 4.44 20.03
CA THR A 243 -2.16 3.44 21.10
C THR A 243 -2.43 2.03 20.56
N GLN A 244 -3.39 1.89 19.64
CA GLN A 244 -3.74 0.57 19.10
C GLN A 244 -2.60 -0.10 18.32
N GLY A 245 -1.66 0.67 17.75
CA GLY A 245 -0.51 0.15 17.00
C GLY A 245 0.82 0.19 17.76
N GLY A 246 0.82 0.53 19.05
CA GLY A 246 2.03 0.62 19.88
C GLY A 246 2.15 1.99 20.55
N GLY A 247 2.48 3.03 19.77
CA GLY A 247 2.59 4.41 20.22
C GLY A 247 3.89 4.73 20.95
N THR A 248 4.78 5.50 20.29
CA THR A 248 6.02 6.03 20.86
C THR A 248 5.74 7.28 21.69
N SER A 249 6.61 7.60 22.65
CA SER A 249 6.38 8.75 23.53
C SER A 249 7.69 9.39 24.01
N PRO A 250 7.72 10.72 24.22
CA PRO A 250 8.79 11.39 24.98
C PRO A 250 8.97 10.86 26.42
N LEU A 251 7.97 10.12 26.93
CA LEU A 251 8.02 9.44 28.23
C LEU A 251 8.32 7.93 28.11
N GLY A 252 8.54 7.43 26.89
CA GLY A 252 8.60 6.01 26.56
C GLY A 252 9.67 5.25 27.33
N SER A 253 10.87 5.80 27.50
CA SER A 253 11.95 5.17 28.27
C SER A 253 11.60 4.96 29.75
N LYS A 254 10.70 5.78 30.30
CA LYS A 254 10.31 5.71 31.71
C LYS A 254 9.11 4.80 31.93
N PHE A 255 8.11 4.87 31.06
CA PHE A 255 6.81 4.22 31.28
C PHE A 255 6.46 3.12 30.26
N GLY A 256 7.17 2.99 29.15
CA GLY A 256 6.88 2.04 28.06
C GLY A 256 6.08 2.67 26.93
N LEU A 257 5.61 1.83 26.00
CA LEU A 257 4.77 2.25 24.87
C LEU A 257 3.39 2.69 25.35
N ALA A 258 2.64 3.44 24.52
CA ALA A 258 1.25 3.77 24.83
C ALA A 258 0.39 2.51 25.00
N ALA A 259 0.60 1.48 24.16
CA ALA A 259 -0.05 0.17 24.27
C ALA A 259 0.23 -0.55 25.60
N ASP A 260 1.37 -0.25 26.25
CA ASP A 260 1.74 -0.81 27.55
C ASP A 260 0.95 -0.15 28.71
N GLN A 261 0.29 1.00 28.45
CA GLN A 261 -0.43 1.79 29.45
C GLN A 261 -1.92 1.47 29.56
N VAL A 262 -2.47 0.69 28.62
CA VAL A 262 -3.90 0.45 28.57
C VAL A 262 -4.35 -0.42 29.74
N LEU A 263 -5.50 -0.07 30.30
CA LEU A 263 -6.18 -0.82 31.35
C LEU A 263 -7.50 -1.40 30.82
N GLU A 264 -8.22 -0.65 29.98
CA GLU A 264 -9.53 -1.03 29.45
C GLU A 264 -9.73 -0.46 28.04
N TRP A 265 -10.47 -1.20 27.22
CA TRP A 265 -11.07 -0.73 25.98
C TRP A 265 -12.58 -0.88 26.05
N GLU A 266 -13.33 0.13 25.61
CA GLU A 266 -14.74 -0.03 25.26
C GLU A 266 -14.87 0.00 23.74
N VAL A 267 -15.51 -1.03 23.18
CA VAL A 267 -15.45 -1.33 21.75
C VAL A 267 -16.82 -1.73 21.24
N VAL A 268 -17.21 -1.21 20.08
CA VAL A 268 -18.35 -1.72 19.31
C VAL A 268 -17.83 -2.70 18.25
N THR A 269 -18.22 -3.96 18.34
CA THR A 269 -17.76 -5.01 17.41
C THR A 269 -18.42 -4.88 16.04
N GLY A 270 -17.94 -5.64 15.05
CA GLY A 270 -18.59 -5.73 13.73
C GLY A 270 -20.02 -6.25 13.75
N ALA A 271 -20.44 -6.92 14.84
CA ALA A 271 -21.83 -7.34 15.07
C ALA A 271 -22.69 -6.24 15.75
N GLY A 272 -22.11 -5.08 16.07
CA GLY A 272 -22.78 -4.01 16.80
C GLY A 272 -22.89 -4.25 18.30
N THR A 273 -22.16 -5.21 18.88
CA THR A 273 -22.15 -5.45 20.33
C THR A 273 -21.16 -4.51 21.01
N VAL A 274 -21.56 -3.88 22.11
CA VAL A 274 -20.66 -3.09 22.96
C VAL A 274 -19.98 -4.05 23.96
N LEU A 275 -18.65 -4.08 23.93
CA LEU A 275 -17.84 -4.91 24.82
C LEU A 275 -16.84 -4.04 25.60
N THR A 276 -16.56 -4.45 26.84
CA THR A 276 -15.42 -3.98 27.61
C THR A 276 -14.33 -5.04 27.56
N ALA A 277 -13.16 -4.69 27.04
CA ALA A 277 -11.99 -5.57 26.99
C ALA A 277 -10.94 -5.11 28.00
N THR A 278 -10.53 -6.02 28.87
CA THR A 278 -9.55 -5.82 29.94
C THR A 278 -8.61 -7.04 29.99
N PRO A 279 -7.52 -6.98 30.76
CA PRO A 279 -6.63 -8.12 31.00
C PRO A 279 -7.32 -9.36 31.60
N THR A 280 -8.54 -9.23 32.11
CA THR A 280 -9.31 -10.32 32.73
C THR A 280 -10.70 -10.54 32.10
N GLN A 281 -11.06 -9.81 31.05
CA GLN A 281 -12.36 -9.90 30.37
C GLN A 281 -12.19 -9.60 28.89
N ASN A 282 -12.67 -10.48 27.98
CA ASN A 282 -12.40 -10.36 26.53
C ASN A 282 -10.89 -10.16 26.26
N THR A 283 -10.08 -11.03 26.85
CA THR A 283 -8.62 -10.85 26.98
C THR A 283 -7.88 -10.92 25.65
N ASP A 284 -8.40 -11.70 24.70
CA ASP A 284 -7.97 -11.78 23.31
C ASP A 284 -8.19 -10.46 22.57
N LEU A 285 -9.37 -9.85 22.73
CA LEU A 285 -9.69 -8.54 22.17
C LEU A 285 -8.84 -7.42 22.81
N TYR A 286 -8.65 -7.47 24.13
CA TYR A 286 -7.76 -6.54 24.84
C TYR A 286 -6.34 -6.62 24.28
N TRP A 287 -5.81 -7.84 24.15
CA TRP A 287 -4.46 -8.09 23.63
C TRP A 287 -4.31 -7.54 22.21
N ALA A 288 -5.26 -7.85 21.33
CA ALA A 288 -5.25 -7.42 19.94
C ALA A 288 -5.33 -5.90 19.78
N LEU A 289 -6.17 -5.22 20.56
CA LEU A 289 -6.30 -3.76 20.53
C LEU A 289 -5.09 -3.06 21.17
N ALA A 290 -4.35 -3.71 22.07
CA ALA A 290 -3.13 -3.17 22.66
C ALA A 290 -1.89 -3.51 21.82
N GLY A 291 -1.77 -2.96 20.61
CA GLY A 291 -0.57 -3.05 19.76
C GLY A 291 -0.75 -3.78 18.43
N GLY A 292 -1.90 -4.42 18.17
CA GLY A 292 -2.18 -5.13 16.92
C GLY A 292 -2.61 -4.25 15.75
N GLY A 293 -2.79 -2.94 15.97
CA GLY A 293 -3.16 -1.95 14.96
C GLY A 293 -4.66 -1.62 14.97
N GLY A 294 -4.97 -0.34 14.75
CA GLY A 294 -6.34 0.15 14.80
C GLY A 294 -7.17 -0.12 13.54
N GLY A 295 -8.50 -0.14 13.72
CA GLY A 295 -9.48 -0.18 12.62
C GLY A 295 -9.87 -1.59 12.14
N THR A 296 -9.41 -2.67 12.79
CA THR A 296 -9.66 -4.05 12.34
C THR A 296 -10.43 -4.93 13.34
N TYR A 297 -10.19 -4.80 14.64
CA TYR A 297 -10.77 -5.71 15.66
C TYR A 297 -12.14 -5.23 16.19
N GLY A 298 -12.41 -3.93 16.08
CA GLY A 298 -13.66 -3.28 16.48
C GLY A 298 -13.51 -1.76 16.45
N ALA A 299 -14.64 -1.05 16.56
CA ALA A 299 -14.65 0.40 16.65
C ALA A 299 -14.54 0.83 18.12
N VAL A 300 -13.37 1.33 18.51
CA VAL A 300 -13.13 1.85 19.87
C VAL A 300 -14.05 3.04 20.14
N LEU A 301 -14.75 2.98 21.28
CA LEU A 301 -15.57 4.05 21.84
C LEU A 301 -14.78 4.83 22.91
N SER A 302 -14.04 4.12 23.76
CA SER A 302 -13.17 4.74 24.75
C SER A 302 -12.02 3.82 25.16
N MET A 303 -11.01 4.41 25.80
CA MET A 303 -9.82 3.73 26.32
C MET A 303 -9.54 4.26 27.74
N THR A 304 -9.26 3.37 28.69
CA THR A 304 -8.73 3.75 30.01
C THR A 304 -7.22 3.49 30.04
N VAL A 305 -6.41 4.50 30.36
CA VAL A 305 -4.95 4.40 30.50
C VAL A 305 -4.45 4.88 31.86
N ARG A 306 -3.26 4.39 32.23
CA ARG A 306 -2.54 4.81 33.44
C ARG A 306 -2.15 6.29 33.38
N MET A 307 -2.18 6.96 34.53
CA MET A 307 -1.63 8.30 34.72
C MET A 307 -0.47 8.26 35.71
N TYR A 308 0.51 9.12 35.49
CA TYR A 308 1.69 9.24 36.34
C TYR A 308 1.78 10.64 36.91
N LYS A 309 2.28 10.79 38.15
CA LYS A 309 2.53 12.13 38.70
C LYS A 309 3.43 12.89 37.73
N ASN A 310 3.17 14.18 37.51
CA ASN A 310 4.06 15.02 36.73
C ASN A 310 5.42 15.16 37.45
N MET A 311 6.47 15.50 36.70
CA MET A 311 7.84 15.55 37.20
C MET A 311 8.65 16.65 36.52
N ALA A 312 9.63 17.19 37.23
CA ALA A 312 10.67 18.00 36.62
C ALA A 312 11.35 17.21 35.49
N THR A 313 11.66 17.88 34.40
CA THR A 313 12.21 17.25 33.19
C THR A 313 13.30 18.13 32.63
N ALA A 314 14.45 17.55 32.31
CA ALA A 314 15.49 18.26 31.59
C ALA A 314 15.27 18.18 30.08
N GLY A 315 15.58 19.27 29.40
CA GLY A 315 15.54 19.40 27.95
C GLY A 315 16.90 19.76 27.37
N VAL A 316 17.31 19.08 26.30
CA VAL A 316 18.53 19.40 25.54
C VAL A 316 18.25 19.41 24.05
N THR A 317 18.85 20.36 23.32
CA THR A 317 18.94 20.36 21.86
C THR A 317 20.40 20.31 21.43
N LEU A 318 20.69 19.63 20.32
CA LEU A 318 22.03 19.56 19.74
C LEU A 318 21.93 19.63 18.21
N SER A 319 22.79 20.43 17.59
CA SER A 319 22.93 20.40 16.13
C SER A 319 24.35 20.70 15.71
N TYR A 320 24.78 20.10 14.60
CA TYR A 320 26.08 20.36 13.99
C TYR A 320 26.03 20.06 12.49
N LEU A 321 26.84 20.79 11.74
CA LEU A 321 27.00 20.65 10.29
C LEU A 321 28.46 20.32 10.00
N GLU A 322 28.72 19.24 9.25
CA GLU A 322 30.08 18.84 8.89
C GLU A 322 30.08 18.14 7.52
N SER A 323 30.63 18.78 6.50
CA SER A 323 30.58 18.26 5.12
C SER A 323 31.47 17.04 4.86
N SER A 324 32.50 16.80 5.69
CA SER A 324 33.45 15.70 5.51
C SER A 324 33.00 14.38 6.19
N ASP A 325 33.77 13.31 5.98
CA ASP A 325 33.54 12.02 6.65
C ASP A 325 33.67 12.08 8.18
N ALA A 326 34.22 13.17 8.74
CA ALA A 326 34.20 13.41 10.17
C ALA A 326 32.79 13.38 10.75
N TYR A 327 31.77 13.82 10.01
CA TYR A 327 30.36 13.76 10.39
C TYR A 327 29.92 12.35 10.81
N TRP A 328 30.24 11.36 9.98
CA TRP A 328 29.86 9.97 10.20
C TRP A 328 30.59 9.35 11.39
N GLN A 329 31.81 9.81 11.68
CA GLN A 329 32.55 9.42 12.87
C GLN A 329 31.90 9.97 14.15
N ILE A 330 31.41 11.21 14.13
CA ILE A 330 30.64 11.77 15.26
C ILE A 330 29.33 11.01 15.44
N LEU A 331 28.61 10.72 14.35
CA LEU A 331 27.38 9.95 14.41
C LEU A 331 27.62 8.55 15.00
N GLN A 332 28.72 7.89 14.64
CA GLN A 332 29.10 6.60 15.21
C GLN A 332 29.27 6.67 16.74
N VAL A 333 29.93 7.72 17.25
CA VAL A 333 30.08 7.94 18.70
C VAL A 333 28.71 8.17 19.36
N PHE A 334 27.86 9.00 18.75
CA PHE A 334 26.50 9.23 19.23
C PHE A 334 25.69 7.92 19.33
N LEU A 335 25.64 7.13 18.25
CA LEU A 335 24.91 5.87 18.21
C LEU A 335 25.44 4.83 19.21
N THR A 336 26.76 4.74 19.37
CA THR A 336 27.40 3.83 20.33
C THR A 336 27.07 4.20 21.77
N ASN A 337 26.87 5.50 22.05
CA ASN A 337 26.56 6.01 23.37
C ASN A 337 25.06 5.95 23.72
N LEU A 338 24.17 5.86 22.72
CA LEU A 338 22.72 5.80 22.92
C LEU A 338 22.26 4.78 24.00
N PRO A 339 22.76 3.54 24.08
CA PRO A 339 22.32 2.60 25.12
C PRO A 339 22.46 3.14 26.55
N ALA A 340 23.55 3.85 26.85
CA ALA A 340 23.77 4.45 28.17
C ALA A 340 22.80 5.61 28.43
N VAL A 341 22.59 6.44 27.41
CA VAL A 341 21.62 7.56 27.45
C VAL A 341 20.21 7.03 27.72
N LEU A 342 19.75 6.04 26.97
CA LEU A 342 18.38 5.53 27.08
C LEU A 342 18.11 4.79 28.41
N LYS A 343 19.12 4.09 28.95
CA LYS A 343 19.04 3.43 30.27
C LYS A 343 18.78 4.41 31.42
N SER A 344 19.15 5.69 31.26
CA SER A 344 18.85 6.74 32.24
C SER A 344 17.36 7.13 32.30
N GLY A 345 16.56 6.69 31.31
CA GLY A 345 15.18 7.13 31.13
C GLY A 345 15.03 8.28 30.12
N ALA A 346 16.12 8.69 29.44
CA ALA A 346 16.05 9.72 28.42
C ALA A 346 15.38 9.23 27.12
N VAL A 347 14.73 10.15 26.40
CA VAL A 347 14.18 9.93 25.05
C VAL A 347 14.71 11.01 24.12
N LEU A 348 15.21 10.62 22.96
CA LEU A 348 15.85 11.53 22.00
C LEU A 348 15.16 11.44 20.64
N TYR A 349 14.84 12.61 20.07
CA TYR A 349 14.36 12.80 18.70
C TYR A 349 15.45 13.51 17.91
N TRP A 350 15.95 12.87 16.86
CA TRP A 350 17.04 13.39 16.05
C TRP A 350 16.83 13.14 14.56
N GLN A 351 17.55 13.87 13.72
CA GLN A 351 17.43 13.84 12.28
C GLN A 351 18.80 13.90 11.61
N LEU A 352 18.92 13.18 10.49
CA LEU A 352 20.03 13.30 9.54
C LEU A 352 19.46 13.93 8.28
N LEU A 353 19.90 15.15 7.99
CA LEU A 353 19.41 15.97 6.89
C LEU A 353 20.47 16.07 5.77
N PRO A 354 20.04 16.34 4.51
CA PRO A 354 20.95 16.52 3.39
C PRO A 354 22.04 17.55 3.69
N GLY A 355 23.25 17.30 3.18
CA GLY A 355 24.42 18.14 3.45
C GLY A 355 25.12 17.83 4.76
N ASN A 356 24.92 16.63 5.33
CA ASN A 356 25.51 16.18 6.59
C ASN A 356 25.20 17.12 7.77
N PHE A 357 23.90 17.42 7.92
CA PHE A 357 23.40 18.19 9.05
C PHE A 357 22.72 17.26 10.05
N PHE A 358 23.26 17.20 11.26
CA PHE A 358 22.65 16.49 12.39
C PHE A 358 21.81 17.48 13.19
N TYR A 359 20.58 17.11 13.45
CA TYR A 359 19.64 17.95 14.18
C TYR A 359 18.87 17.13 15.22
N MET A 360 19.12 17.40 16.50
CA MET A 360 18.39 16.84 17.63
C MET A 360 17.56 17.95 18.29
N PRO A 361 16.33 18.19 17.82
CA PRO A 361 15.48 19.25 18.37
C PRO A 361 14.98 18.95 19.79
N GLN A 362 14.91 17.68 20.18
CA GLN A 362 14.25 17.29 21.41
C GLN A 362 14.96 16.11 22.07
N ALA A 363 15.57 16.36 23.23
CA ALA A 363 15.98 15.30 24.14
C ALA A 363 15.40 15.59 25.52
N TYR A 364 14.69 14.61 26.06
CA TYR A 364 14.01 14.71 27.35
C TYR A 364 14.65 13.76 28.35
N LEU A 365 14.88 14.21 29.58
CA LEU A 365 15.23 13.35 30.72
C LEU A 365 14.24 13.58 31.88
N PRO A 366 13.11 12.84 31.92
CA PRO A 366 12.10 13.01 32.95
C PRO A 366 12.57 12.58 34.33
N GLY A 367 12.64 13.51 35.27
CA GLY A 367 13.12 13.34 36.64
C GLY A 367 14.63 13.50 36.83
N GLY A 368 15.37 13.93 35.81
CA GLY A 368 16.80 14.26 35.90
C GLY A 368 17.07 15.74 35.62
N THR A 369 18.35 16.11 35.56
CA THR A 369 18.78 17.50 35.30
C THR A 369 19.44 17.68 33.93
N ALA A 370 19.45 18.91 33.43
CA ALA A 370 20.11 19.32 32.19
C ALA A 370 21.60 18.99 32.23
N LYS A 371 22.22 19.16 33.40
CA LYS A 371 23.61 18.78 33.65
C LYS A 371 23.83 17.27 33.47
N ASP A 372 22.91 16.43 33.97
CA ASP A 372 22.99 14.98 33.82
C ASP A 372 22.82 14.56 32.37
N LEU A 373 21.86 15.13 31.65
CA LEU A 373 21.63 14.82 30.25
C LEU A 373 22.80 15.27 29.35
N VAL A 374 23.38 16.45 29.60
CA VAL A 374 24.59 16.90 28.89
C VAL A 374 25.78 15.97 29.20
N LYS A 375 25.96 15.56 30.47
CA LYS A 375 27.00 14.59 30.85
C LYS A 375 26.84 13.27 30.10
N LEU A 376 25.62 12.80 29.92
CA LEU A 376 25.34 11.60 29.12
C LEU A 376 25.72 11.78 27.65
N LEU A 377 25.62 12.98 27.09
CA LEU A 377 26.01 13.30 25.72
C LEU A 377 27.50 13.67 25.55
N GLN A 378 28.26 13.76 26.66
CA GLN A 378 29.64 14.21 26.67
C GLN A 378 30.56 13.46 25.67
N PRO A 379 30.46 12.14 25.48
CA PRO A 379 31.28 11.45 24.47
C PRO A 379 31.14 12.03 23.06
N THR A 380 29.91 12.41 22.67
CA THR A 380 29.65 13.05 21.37
C THR A 380 30.22 14.47 21.33
N LEU A 381 30.07 15.24 22.41
CA LEU A 381 30.60 16.60 22.52
C LEU A 381 32.13 16.62 22.51
N ASP A 382 32.78 15.67 23.18
CA ASP A 382 34.23 15.50 23.18
C ASP A 382 34.74 15.15 21.78
N ALA A 383 34.04 14.28 21.05
CA ALA A 383 34.38 13.94 19.68
C ALA A 383 34.26 15.16 18.74
N LEU A 384 33.24 16.01 18.92
CA LEU A 384 33.07 17.27 18.19
C LEU A 384 34.22 18.24 18.50
N ASN A 385 34.53 18.44 19.80
CA ASN A 385 35.61 19.31 20.26
C ASN A 385 36.99 18.86 19.74
N ALA A 386 37.29 17.56 19.82
CA ALA A 386 38.56 16.99 19.37
C ALA A 386 38.79 17.21 17.87
N LYS A 387 37.71 17.23 17.07
CA LYS A 387 37.75 17.50 15.63
C LYS A 387 37.55 18.98 15.28
N LYS A 388 37.35 19.84 16.27
CA LYS A 388 37.08 21.28 16.11
C LYS A 388 35.84 21.58 15.25
N ILE A 389 34.83 20.71 15.33
CA ILE A 389 33.55 20.89 14.62
C ILE A 389 32.65 21.79 15.47
N PRO A 390 32.17 22.94 14.94
CA PRO A 390 31.24 23.80 15.66
C PRO A 390 29.87 23.13 15.81
N TYR A 391 29.24 23.32 16.96
CA TYR A 391 27.91 22.82 17.26
C TYR A 391 27.10 23.83 18.08
N SER A 392 25.79 23.72 18.01
CA SER A 392 24.86 24.43 18.90
C SER A 392 24.29 23.44 19.91
N LEU A 393 24.43 23.75 21.19
CA LEU A 393 23.88 22.99 22.31
C LEU A 393 23.08 23.94 23.19
N THR A 394 21.82 23.61 23.45
CA THR A 394 21.05 24.27 24.51
C THR A 394 20.62 23.24 25.54
N SER A 395 20.60 23.63 26.81
CA SER A 395 20.17 22.76 27.90
C SER A 395 19.39 23.57 28.93
N LYS A 396 18.30 23.00 29.44
CA LYS A 396 17.41 23.68 30.39
C LYS A 396 16.68 22.69 31.29
N ASP A 397 16.56 23.04 32.57
CA ASP A 397 15.70 22.35 33.52
C ASP A 397 14.30 22.95 33.50
N PHE A 398 13.29 22.09 33.44
CA PHE A 398 11.89 22.48 33.49
C PHE A 398 11.21 21.92 34.74
N PRO A 399 10.34 22.70 35.40
CA PRO A 399 9.69 22.24 36.63
C PRO A 399 8.67 21.12 36.38
N THR A 400 8.12 21.02 35.17
CA THR A 400 7.24 19.93 34.76
C THR A 400 7.63 19.37 33.39
N PHE A 401 7.18 18.14 33.09
CA PHE A 401 7.31 17.55 31.76
C PHE A 401 6.59 18.41 30.72
N GLN A 402 5.42 18.96 31.05
CA GLN A 402 4.63 19.75 30.11
C GLN A 402 5.36 21.01 29.66
N ASP A 403 6.07 21.68 30.57
CA ASP A 403 6.85 22.86 30.24
C ASP A 403 8.00 22.52 29.29
N SER A 404 8.65 21.36 29.51
CA SER A 404 9.69 20.87 28.60
C SER A 404 9.13 20.52 27.23
N PHE A 405 8.00 19.82 27.18
CA PHE A 405 7.34 19.40 25.94
C PHE A 405 6.92 20.61 25.11
N LYS A 406 6.19 21.57 25.69
CA LYS A 406 5.78 22.80 24.97
C LYS A 406 6.96 23.64 24.49
N THR A 407 8.09 23.61 25.20
CA THR A 407 9.27 24.40 24.83
C THR A 407 10.07 23.75 23.70
N LEU A 408 10.23 22.42 23.73
CA LEU A 408 11.05 21.70 22.77
C LEU A 408 10.28 21.21 21.54
N ASN A 409 8.96 21.10 21.65
CA ASN A 409 8.09 20.57 20.61
C ASN A 409 7.10 21.64 20.13
N PRO A 410 7.53 22.56 19.24
CA PRO A 410 6.65 23.57 18.67
C PRO A 410 5.56 22.93 17.80
N GLU A 411 4.53 23.70 17.45
CA GLU A 411 3.49 23.26 16.50
C GLU A 411 4.14 22.73 15.21
N MET A 412 3.82 21.48 14.88
CA MET A 412 4.38 20.78 13.73
C MET A 412 3.38 20.77 12.59
N ASN A 413 3.85 21.20 11.41
CA ASN A 413 3.13 20.95 10.18
C ASN A 413 3.06 19.43 9.89
N ILE A 414 2.04 19.02 9.15
CA ILE A 414 1.94 17.71 8.53
C ILE A 414 3.23 17.48 7.72
N THR A 415 3.93 16.40 8.06
CA THR A 415 5.13 16.01 7.33
C THR A 415 4.76 15.27 6.05
N GLU A 416 5.23 15.78 4.91
CA GLU A 416 5.19 15.07 3.61
C GLU A 416 6.38 14.10 3.46
N PHE A 417 7.22 13.99 4.49
CA PHE A 417 8.49 13.28 4.51
C PHE A 417 8.37 11.91 5.19
N ASN A 418 7.25 11.20 5.12
CA ASN A 418 7.18 9.85 5.69
C ASN A 418 6.95 8.81 4.60
N LEU A 419 8.00 8.05 4.29
CA LEU A 419 8.02 6.89 3.40
C LEU A 419 8.09 5.57 4.19
N GLY A 420 8.21 5.67 5.51
CA GLY A 420 8.04 4.60 6.46
C GLY A 420 9.12 4.51 7.51
N GLY A 421 9.14 3.42 8.29
CA GLY A 421 10.13 3.26 9.35
C GLY A 421 10.44 1.82 9.76
N SER A 422 11.56 1.65 10.45
CA SER A 422 12.10 0.36 10.89
C SER A 422 12.60 0.45 12.33
N LEU A 423 12.41 -0.62 13.10
CA LEU A 423 13.01 -0.76 14.42
C LEU A 423 14.48 -1.17 14.27
N ILE A 424 15.39 -0.36 14.81
CA ILE A 424 16.82 -0.61 14.75
C ILE A 424 17.24 -1.26 16.08
N PRO A 425 17.70 -2.53 16.09
CA PRO A 425 17.99 -3.24 17.34
C PRO A 425 19.29 -2.78 18.01
N ARG A 426 19.37 -2.91 19.34
CA ARG A 426 20.57 -2.58 20.15
C ARG A 426 21.80 -3.39 19.75
N SER A 427 21.63 -4.58 19.19
CA SER A 427 22.74 -5.41 18.69
C SER A 427 23.57 -4.70 17.60
N LEU A 428 22.98 -3.75 16.87
CA LEU A 428 23.69 -3.00 15.83
C LEU A 428 24.67 -1.96 16.37
N VAL A 429 24.69 -1.71 17.67
CA VAL A 429 25.72 -0.87 18.31
C VAL A 429 26.59 -1.64 19.30
N ALA A 430 26.47 -2.97 19.34
CA ALA A 430 27.19 -3.81 20.30
C ALA A 430 28.68 -4.01 19.98
N THR A 431 29.09 -3.80 18.72
CA THR A 431 30.49 -3.98 18.29
C THR A 431 30.88 -2.89 17.30
N ASN A 432 32.18 -2.60 17.20
CA ASN A 432 32.70 -1.66 16.18
C ASN A 432 32.28 -2.06 14.76
N LYS A 433 32.27 -3.36 14.45
CA LYS A 433 31.85 -3.85 13.14
C LYS A 433 30.38 -3.56 12.85
N SER A 434 29.50 -3.85 13.81
CA SER A 434 28.05 -3.66 13.63
C SER A 434 27.66 -2.19 13.55
N VAL A 435 28.23 -1.32 14.40
CA VAL A 435 27.92 0.12 14.34
C VAL A 435 28.45 0.77 13.08
N THR A 436 29.63 0.35 12.59
CA THR A 436 30.18 0.84 11.32
C THR A 436 29.25 0.47 10.16
N ALA A 437 28.71 -0.75 10.16
CA ALA A 437 27.75 -1.19 9.15
C ALA A 437 26.43 -0.39 9.23
N LEU A 438 25.94 -0.11 10.44
CA LEU A 438 24.76 0.74 10.65
C LEU A 438 24.99 2.15 10.08
N VAL A 439 26.11 2.79 10.44
CA VAL A 439 26.49 4.13 9.94
C VAL A 439 26.59 4.15 8.42
N ALA A 440 27.19 3.13 7.80
CA ALA A 440 27.25 3.02 6.34
C ALA A 440 25.85 2.93 5.71
N GLY A 441 24.93 2.20 6.35
CA GLY A 441 23.52 2.15 5.92
C GLY A 441 22.82 3.51 6.02
N LEU A 442 22.98 4.22 7.13
CA LEU A 442 22.42 5.56 7.33
C LEU A 442 23.00 6.56 6.31
N LYS A 443 24.31 6.49 6.06
CA LYS A 443 25.00 7.29 5.03
C LYS A 443 24.44 7.04 3.63
N SER A 444 24.23 5.78 3.28
CA SER A 444 23.64 5.43 1.98
C SER A 444 22.26 6.05 1.78
N VAL A 445 21.46 6.23 2.84
CA VAL A 445 20.14 6.87 2.73
C VAL A 445 20.29 8.36 2.40
N THR A 446 21.11 9.08 3.15
CA THR A 446 21.30 10.53 2.96
C THR A 446 22.02 10.86 1.65
N ASP A 447 23.00 10.04 1.24
CA ASP A 447 23.71 10.19 -0.03
C ASP A 447 22.77 10.06 -1.25
N ASN A 448 21.62 9.39 -1.08
CA ASN A 448 20.60 9.23 -2.11
C ASN A 448 19.43 10.22 -1.94
N GLY A 449 19.62 11.31 -1.19
CA GLY A 449 18.61 12.37 -1.03
C GLY A 449 17.51 12.06 -0.02
N GLY A 450 17.66 10.98 0.77
CA GLY A 450 16.77 10.66 1.88
C GLY A 450 17.02 11.52 3.11
N ILE A 451 15.97 11.70 3.90
CA ILE A 451 16.01 12.22 5.27
C ILE A 451 15.76 11.06 6.20
N LEU A 452 16.48 11.02 7.32
CA LEU A 452 16.23 10.06 8.38
C LEU A 452 15.89 10.78 9.67
N ALA A 453 14.86 10.33 10.37
CA ALA A 453 14.61 10.73 11.75
C ALA A 453 14.72 9.51 12.67
N GLY A 454 15.25 9.69 13.87
CA GLY A 454 15.39 8.67 14.88
C GLY A 454 14.62 9.04 16.13
N VAL A 455 13.82 8.10 16.64
CA VAL A 455 13.19 8.17 17.97
C VAL A 455 13.81 7.11 18.84
N SER A 456 14.72 7.55 19.71
CA SER A 456 15.49 6.67 20.60
C SER A 456 14.85 6.64 21.97
N MET A 457 14.39 5.46 22.40
CA MET A 457 13.78 5.22 23.71
C MET A 457 14.06 3.79 24.20
N ASP A 458 14.05 3.57 25.51
CA ASP A 458 14.18 2.25 26.12
C ASP A 458 12.84 1.66 26.53
N VAL A 459 12.27 0.82 25.67
CA VAL A 459 11.03 0.08 25.94
C VAL A 459 11.29 -1.42 26.11
N SER A 460 12.49 -1.79 26.58
CA SER A 460 12.89 -3.19 26.82
C SER A 460 12.14 -3.88 27.96
N LYS A 461 11.56 -3.09 28.88
CA LYS A 461 10.77 -3.61 29.99
C LYS A 461 9.47 -4.22 29.45
N THR A 462 9.26 -5.50 29.74
CA THR A 462 8.00 -6.18 29.45
C THR A 462 6.88 -5.56 30.30
N PRO A 463 5.72 -5.23 29.70
CA PRO A 463 4.58 -4.73 30.47
C PRO A 463 4.07 -5.82 31.44
N PRO A 464 3.49 -5.41 32.59
CA PRO A 464 2.94 -6.36 33.58
C PRO A 464 1.73 -7.15 33.05
N VAL A 465 1.12 -6.68 31.96
CA VAL A 465 0.05 -7.36 31.25
C VAL A 465 0.50 -7.61 29.80
N PRO A 466 0.36 -8.84 29.27
CA PRO A 466 0.63 -9.13 27.86
C PRO A 466 -0.19 -8.28 26.89
N ASN A 467 0.44 -7.84 25.81
CA ASN A 467 -0.19 -7.09 24.74
C ASN A 467 0.41 -7.49 23.38
N ALA A 468 -0.18 -7.01 22.28
CA ALA A 468 0.21 -7.35 20.91
C ALA A 468 1.31 -6.44 20.34
N ALA A 469 1.92 -5.57 21.16
CA ALA A 469 3.03 -4.77 20.72
C ALA A 469 4.16 -5.67 20.21
N HIS A 470 4.63 -5.40 18.98
CA HIS A 470 5.58 -6.30 18.31
C HIS A 470 6.83 -6.55 19.18
N PRO A 471 7.27 -7.81 19.39
CA PRO A 471 8.37 -8.12 20.30
C PRO A 471 9.67 -7.38 20.02
N ALA A 472 9.97 -7.06 18.75
CA ALA A 472 11.15 -6.28 18.35
C ALA A 472 11.26 -4.90 19.01
N TRP A 473 10.16 -4.33 19.51
CA TRP A 473 10.21 -3.12 20.33
C TRP A 473 11.13 -3.31 21.55
N ARG A 474 11.09 -4.49 22.16
CA ARG A 474 11.83 -4.77 23.40
C ARG A 474 13.35 -4.80 23.18
N ASP A 475 13.78 -5.11 21.96
CA ASP A 475 15.20 -5.13 21.56
C ASP A 475 15.65 -3.86 20.82
N SER A 476 14.73 -2.91 20.59
CA SER A 476 15.00 -1.72 19.80
C SER A 476 15.90 -0.72 20.54
N LEU A 477 16.83 -0.13 19.80
CA LEU A 477 17.63 1.04 20.21
C LEU A 477 16.89 2.33 19.84
N PHE A 478 16.36 2.37 18.62
CA PHE A 478 15.55 3.47 18.12
C PHE A 478 14.64 3.03 16.99
N LEU A 479 13.57 3.77 16.80
CA LEU A 479 12.77 3.75 15.59
C LEU A 479 13.37 4.71 14.57
N ALA A 480 13.73 4.22 13.39
CA ALA A 480 14.15 5.04 12.25
C ALA A 480 12.95 5.32 11.35
N PHE A 481 12.66 6.60 11.10
CA PHE A 481 11.75 7.09 10.07
C PHE A 481 12.52 7.57 8.86
N LEU A 482 11.92 7.43 7.68
CA LEU A 482 12.50 7.94 6.46
C LEU A 482 11.57 8.84 5.73
N GLY A 483 12.18 9.84 5.13
CA GLY A 483 11.52 10.80 4.29
C GLY A 483 12.29 11.14 3.06
N THR A 484 11.60 11.83 2.18
CA THR A 484 12.19 12.59 1.08
C THR A 484 11.55 13.97 1.11
N SER A 485 12.29 14.99 0.68
CA SER A 485 11.69 16.29 0.42
C SER A 485 10.74 16.19 -0.76
N LEU A 486 9.48 15.86 -0.46
CA LEU A 486 8.37 15.99 -1.38
C LEU A 486 7.81 17.40 -1.14
N THR A 487 7.74 18.20 -2.19
CA THR A 487 6.94 19.43 -2.20
C THR A 487 5.64 19.15 -2.95
N THR A 488 4.49 19.21 -2.27
CA THR A 488 3.14 19.23 -2.88
C THR A 488 2.92 20.32 -3.93
N ARG A 489 3.84 21.29 -4.05
CA ARG A 489 3.77 22.41 -5.03
C ARG A 489 4.20 22.05 -6.45
N SER A 490 4.68 20.83 -6.71
CA SER A 490 5.12 20.42 -8.04
C SER A 490 4.14 19.42 -8.65
N THR A 491 3.49 19.84 -9.73
CA THR A 491 2.46 19.08 -10.47
C THR A 491 3.03 17.95 -11.35
N SER A 492 4.24 17.44 -11.07
CA SER A 492 4.93 16.47 -11.95
C SER A 492 4.83 15.03 -11.42
N TRP A 493 4.71 14.05 -12.32
CA TRP A 493 4.56 12.62 -11.94
C TRP A 493 5.87 11.99 -11.39
N LEU A 494 7.01 12.70 -11.44
CA LEU A 494 8.28 12.31 -10.81
C LEU A 494 8.11 12.02 -9.30
N PHE A 495 7.09 12.59 -8.67
CA PHE A 495 6.74 12.42 -7.26
C PHE A 495 6.20 11.04 -6.89
N ASN A 496 5.75 10.23 -7.86
CA ASN A 496 5.28 8.85 -7.61
C ASN A 496 6.35 7.76 -7.86
N SER A 497 7.45 8.09 -8.54
CA SER A 497 8.57 7.18 -8.82
C SER A 497 9.70 7.31 -7.81
N ILE A 498 10.02 8.53 -7.35
CA ILE A 498 11.04 8.78 -6.33
C ILE A 498 10.78 7.97 -5.03
N PRO A 499 9.54 7.89 -4.50
CA PRO A 499 9.26 7.04 -3.35
C PRO A 499 9.57 5.57 -3.59
N LYS A 500 9.31 5.02 -4.78
CA LYS A 500 9.49 3.57 -5.03
C LYS A 500 10.95 3.19 -5.08
N ASP A 501 11.77 3.95 -5.80
CA ASP A 501 13.20 3.63 -5.94
C ASP A 501 13.94 3.88 -4.62
N LEU A 502 13.61 4.95 -3.89
CA LEU A 502 14.20 5.24 -2.58
C LEU A 502 13.73 4.24 -1.51
N VAL A 503 12.45 3.87 -1.48
CA VAL A 503 11.92 2.82 -0.60
C VAL A 503 12.52 1.46 -0.94
N MET A 504 12.75 1.12 -2.21
CA MET A 504 13.42 -0.13 -2.60
C MET A 504 14.90 -0.14 -2.25
N LEU A 505 15.63 0.95 -2.52
CA LEU A 505 17.04 1.11 -2.17
C LEU A 505 17.23 1.06 -0.64
N PHE A 506 16.29 1.65 0.09
CA PHE A 506 16.22 1.61 1.54
C PHE A 506 15.90 0.21 2.10
N HIS A 507 14.88 -0.48 1.57
CA HIS A 507 14.61 -1.87 1.95
C HIS A 507 15.83 -2.74 1.70
N LYS A 508 16.58 -2.49 0.62
CA LYS A 508 17.82 -3.20 0.34
C LYS A 508 18.92 -2.84 1.35
N ALA A 509 19.10 -1.57 1.70
CA ALA A 509 20.11 -1.10 2.65
C ALA A 509 19.83 -1.58 4.09
N LEU A 510 18.57 -1.53 4.56
CA LEU A 510 18.23 -1.99 5.91
C LEU A 510 17.96 -3.49 6.02
N ARG A 511 17.45 -4.19 5.00
CA ARG A 511 17.34 -5.67 5.08
C ARG A 511 18.71 -6.35 5.20
N LEU A 512 19.78 -5.69 4.74
CA LEU A 512 21.16 -6.14 4.94
C LEU A 512 21.67 -5.92 6.38
N LEU A 513 21.02 -5.06 7.17
CA LEU A 513 21.44 -4.67 8.53
C LEU A 513 20.49 -5.19 9.63
N SER A 514 19.19 -5.30 9.36
CA SER A 514 18.19 -5.89 10.25
C SER A 514 17.05 -6.51 9.43
N PRO A 515 16.80 -7.83 9.50
CA PRO A 515 15.68 -8.46 8.80
C PRO A 515 14.30 -8.18 9.46
N ILE A 516 14.22 -7.34 10.49
CA ILE A 516 13.05 -7.26 11.38
C ILE A 516 12.22 -5.97 11.17
N LEU A 517 11.10 -6.19 10.49
CA LEU A 517 9.78 -5.52 10.41
C LEU A 517 9.61 -3.98 10.52
N LEU A 518 8.71 -3.47 9.65
CA LEU A 518 8.17 -2.11 9.61
C LEU A 518 7.00 -1.91 10.60
N LEU A 519 6.84 -0.68 11.09
CA LEU A 519 5.75 -0.30 12.00
C LEU A 519 4.37 -0.20 11.33
N LEU A 520 3.32 -0.61 12.06
CA LEU A 520 1.91 -0.60 11.62
C LEU A 520 1.23 0.78 11.59
N ASN A 521 1.88 1.84 12.08
CA ASN A 521 1.31 3.20 12.11
C ASN A 521 2.07 4.21 11.24
N GLU A 522 3.35 3.98 10.99
CA GLU A 522 4.28 4.97 10.41
C GLU A 522 5.15 4.33 9.32
N SER A 523 4.56 3.43 8.52
CA SER A 523 5.16 2.90 7.31
C SER A 523 4.42 3.41 6.07
N VAL A 524 5.11 3.79 4.98
CA VAL A 524 4.48 3.80 3.65
C VAL A 524 4.84 2.50 2.98
N HIS A 525 3.84 1.66 2.76
CA HIS A 525 3.99 0.59 1.80
C HIS A 525 4.11 1.20 0.40
N GLY A 526 5.34 1.40 -0.08
CA GLY A 526 5.62 1.07 -1.47
C GLY A 526 5.33 -0.42 -1.59
N LYS A 527 4.10 -0.79 -1.98
CA LYS A 527 3.56 -2.17 -1.99
C LYS A 527 4.66 -3.24 -2.11
N VAL A 528 5.10 -3.77 -0.98
CA VAL A 528 5.48 -5.17 -0.88
C VAL A 528 4.29 -5.80 -0.18
N ILE A 529 3.32 -6.19 -1.01
CA ILE A 529 2.34 -7.21 -0.63
C ILE A 529 3.22 -8.37 -0.10
N PRO A 530 3.09 -8.82 1.17
CA PRO A 530 3.72 -10.07 1.56
C PRO A 530 3.31 -11.08 0.49
N PRO A 531 4.26 -11.77 -0.17
CA PRO A 531 3.93 -12.39 -1.42
C PRO A 531 2.71 -13.28 -1.24
N ARG A 532 1.72 -13.11 -2.10
CA ARG A 532 0.51 -13.91 -1.99
C ARG A 532 0.95 -15.36 -2.20
N ASP A 533 0.54 -16.29 -1.34
CA ASP A 533 0.43 -17.67 -1.81
C ASP A 533 -0.46 -17.61 -3.05
N SER A 534 0.00 -18.16 -4.16
CA SER A 534 -0.87 -18.30 -5.33
C SER A 534 -2.09 -19.07 -4.85
N TYR A 535 -3.24 -18.41 -4.72
CA TYR A 535 -4.51 -19.07 -4.46
C TYR A 535 -4.63 -20.20 -5.48
N ASP A 536 -5.03 -21.39 -5.03
CA ASP A 536 -5.27 -22.51 -5.95
C ASP A 536 -6.18 -22.05 -7.09
N GLY A 537 -5.65 -22.09 -8.32
CA GLY A 537 -6.33 -21.65 -9.54
C GLY A 537 -5.84 -20.35 -10.20
N CYS A 538 -5.02 -19.52 -9.55
CA CYS A 538 -4.50 -18.26 -10.13
C CYS A 538 -3.06 -18.37 -10.66
N ARG A 539 -2.72 -17.59 -11.70
CA ARG A 539 -1.33 -17.45 -12.20
C ARG A 539 -0.58 -16.44 -11.33
N ALA A 540 0.71 -16.70 -11.10
CA ALA A 540 1.60 -15.82 -10.35
C ALA A 540 1.81 -14.49 -11.07
N ILE A 541 1.84 -13.40 -10.31
CA ILE A 541 2.10 -12.04 -10.76
C ILE A 541 3.30 -11.43 -10.02
N PRO A 542 3.96 -10.36 -10.54
CA PRO A 542 5.05 -9.69 -9.85
C PRO A 542 4.68 -9.34 -8.41
N GLY A 543 5.42 -9.93 -7.47
CA GLY A 543 5.18 -9.79 -6.04
C GLY A 543 4.63 -11.03 -5.35
N ASP A 544 4.22 -12.10 -6.05
CA ASP A 544 3.80 -13.39 -5.45
C ASP A 544 5.01 -14.28 -5.05
N TYR A 545 4.85 -15.23 -4.11
CA TYR A 545 5.95 -16.13 -3.68
C TYR A 545 6.43 -17.02 -4.83
N SER A 546 5.50 -17.38 -5.71
CA SER A 546 5.76 -18.18 -6.91
C SER A 546 6.28 -17.35 -8.08
N TRP A 547 6.34 -16.02 -7.97
CA TRP A 547 6.92 -15.19 -9.02
C TRP A 547 8.42 -15.48 -9.15
N PRO A 548 8.95 -15.69 -10.37
CA PRO A 548 10.35 -16.03 -10.53
C PRO A 548 11.27 -14.94 -10.00
N SER A 549 12.27 -15.35 -9.24
CA SER A 549 13.33 -14.48 -8.72
C SER A 549 14.23 -14.00 -9.86
N LEU A 550 15.07 -12.99 -9.59
CA LEU A 550 16.07 -12.55 -10.56
C LEU A 550 17.04 -13.69 -10.93
N ALA A 551 17.35 -14.59 -9.99
CA ALA A 551 18.17 -15.76 -10.26
C ALA A 551 17.49 -16.71 -11.25
N ASP A 552 16.18 -16.94 -11.11
CA ASP A 552 15.39 -17.78 -12.02
C ASP A 552 15.35 -17.18 -13.43
N TRP A 553 15.11 -15.85 -13.54
CA TRP A 553 15.15 -15.15 -14.83
C TRP A 553 16.53 -15.22 -15.49
N ASN A 554 17.61 -15.08 -14.71
CA ASN A 554 18.97 -15.20 -15.22
C ASN A 554 19.28 -16.64 -15.67
N ALA A 555 18.80 -17.65 -14.95
CA ALA A 555 18.95 -19.05 -15.32
C ALA A 555 18.20 -19.35 -16.64
N LEU A 556 16.97 -18.85 -16.79
CA LEU A 556 16.23 -18.94 -18.04
C LEU A 556 16.99 -18.25 -19.17
N ASN A 557 17.47 -17.02 -18.97
CA ASN A 557 18.22 -16.28 -19.96
C ASN A 557 19.47 -17.04 -20.43
N LYS A 558 20.22 -17.64 -19.49
CA LYS A 558 21.36 -18.51 -19.81
C LYS A 558 20.93 -19.73 -20.64
N THR A 559 19.81 -20.36 -20.27
CA THR A 559 19.28 -21.56 -20.95
C THR A 559 18.88 -21.28 -22.39
N VAL A 560 18.30 -20.10 -22.65
CA VAL A 560 17.93 -19.68 -24.02
C VAL A 560 19.07 -18.91 -24.73
N GLY A 561 20.31 -18.99 -24.24
CA GLY A 561 21.49 -18.43 -24.91
C GLY A 561 21.52 -16.89 -24.96
N GLY A 562 21.05 -16.22 -23.91
CA GLY A 562 21.03 -14.75 -23.83
C GLY A 562 19.84 -14.09 -24.55
N ARG A 563 18.88 -14.89 -25.04
CA ARG A 563 17.74 -14.44 -25.86
C ARG A 563 16.48 -14.09 -25.04
N LEU A 564 16.59 -13.91 -23.73
CA LEU A 564 15.50 -13.40 -22.90
C LEU A 564 15.53 -11.86 -22.89
N ILE A 565 14.49 -11.24 -23.41
CA ILE A 565 14.40 -9.78 -23.60
C ILE A 565 13.48 -9.21 -22.52
N ALA A 566 14.00 -8.28 -21.71
CA ALA A 566 13.17 -7.43 -20.87
C ALA A 566 12.39 -6.47 -21.76
N THR A 567 11.07 -6.46 -21.64
CA THR A 567 10.25 -5.59 -22.49
C THR A 567 10.12 -4.20 -21.90
N ILE A 568 10.10 -3.20 -22.78
CA ILE A 568 9.89 -1.79 -22.45
C ILE A 568 8.77 -1.24 -23.35
N PRO A 569 7.92 -0.34 -22.86
CA PRO A 569 6.92 0.32 -23.71
C PRO A 569 7.61 1.06 -24.86
N ILE A 570 7.21 0.81 -26.10
CA ILE A 570 7.81 1.48 -27.28
C ILE A 570 7.66 3.01 -27.17
N GLY A 571 6.54 3.49 -26.62
CA GLY A 571 6.30 4.91 -26.37
C GLY A 571 7.09 5.53 -25.21
N ALA A 572 7.90 4.75 -24.49
CA ALA A 572 8.71 5.27 -23.38
C ALA A 572 9.71 6.34 -23.86
N LEU A 573 10.15 6.28 -25.12
CA LEU A 573 11.05 7.26 -25.74
C LEU A 573 10.34 8.57 -26.13
N CYS A 574 9.00 8.57 -26.23
CA CYS A 574 8.19 9.71 -26.64
C CYS A 574 7.40 10.30 -25.45
N HIS A 575 7.86 10.06 -24.23
CA HIS A 575 7.08 10.33 -23.03
C HIS A 575 6.88 11.85 -22.84
N HIS A 576 5.63 12.29 -23.01
CA HIS A 576 5.17 13.60 -22.58
C HIS A 576 4.77 13.53 -21.09
N PRO A 577 5.19 14.48 -20.23
CA PRO A 577 4.94 14.44 -18.78
C PRO A 577 3.46 14.33 -18.36
N ALA A 578 2.54 14.67 -19.27
CA ALA A 578 1.10 14.66 -19.05
C ALA A 578 0.40 13.32 -19.36
N VAL A 579 1.10 12.32 -19.92
CA VAL A 579 0.50 11.04 -20.33
C VAL A 579 1.28 9.87 -19.73
N SER A 580 0.63 9.09 -18.86
CA SER A 580 1.23 7.91 -18.21
C SER A 580 1.69 6.87 -19.24
N CYS A 581 2.96 6.47 -19.18
CA CYS A 581 3.52 5.39 -19.99
C CYS A 581 3.82 4.19 -19.08
N THR A 582 3.05 3.10 -19.24
CA THR A 582 3.27 1.86 -18.48
C THR A 582 3.34 0.68 -19.44
N ILE A 583 3.91 -0.44 -18.98
CA ILE A 583 3.90 -1.71 -19.72
C ILE A 583 2.48 -2.24 -19.95
N GLY A 584 1.50 -1.77 -19.18
CA GLY A 584 0.09 -2.10 -19.35
C GLY A 584 -0.16 -3.61 -19.37
N ARG A 585 -0.80 -4.08 -20.44
CA ARG A 585 -1.10 -5.51 -20.65
C ARG A 585 -0.04 -6.24 -21.46
N HIS A 586 1.14 -5.66 -21.66
CA HIS A 586 2.25 -6.35 -22.34
C HIS A 586 2.94 -7.36 -21.40
N VAL A 587 3.55 -8.37 -22.02
CA VAL A 587 4.38 -9.37 -21.33
C VAL A 587 5.55 -8.67 -20.65
N VAL A 588 6.11 -9.23 -19.57
CA VAL A 588 7.22 -8.59 -18.83
C VAL A 588 8.59 -8.91 -19.44
N TYR A 589 8.76 -10.17 -19.85
CA TYR A 589 9.91 -10.67 -20.58
C TYR A 589 9.42 -11.42 -21.82
N ALA A 590 10.23 -11.47 -22.86
CA ALA A 590 9.96 -12.29 -24.04
C ALA A 590 11.20 -13.11 -24.41
N ILE A 591 11.03 -14.41 -24.61
CA ILE A 591 12.05 -15.25 -25.24
C ILE A 591 11.99 -14.98 -26.74
N ASN A 592 13.10 -14.53 -27.32
CA ASN A 592 13.28 -14.55 -28.76
C ASN A 592 13.57 -15.98 -29.21
N ALA A 593 12.53 -16.70 -29.65
CA ALA A 593 12.62 -18.11 -30.00
C ALA A 593 13.15 -18.30 -31.41
N LEU A 594 14.15 -19.17 -31.55
CA LEU A 594 14.73 -19.57 -32.84
C LEU A 594 14.38 -21.02 -33.21
N GLY A 595 13.88 -21.81 -32.27
CA GLY A 595 13.49 -23.20 -32.51
C GLY A 595 12.60 -23.77 -31.40
N PRO A 596 12.14 -25.03 -31.56
CA PRO A 596 11.25 -25.67 -30.61
C PRO A 596 11.80 -25.72 -29.17
N SER A 597 13.11 -25.87 -29.01
CA SER A 597 13.75 -25.90 -27.68
C SER A 597 13.48 -24.62 -26.89
N ASP A 598 13.58 -23.43 -27.50
CA ASP A 598 13.31 -22.16 -26.82
C ASP A 598 11.85 -22.06 -26.36
N ILE A 599 10.91 -22.56 -27.19
CA ILE A 599 9.48 -22.62 -26.85
C ILE A 599 9.26 -23.54 -25.65
N GLN A 600 9.86 -24.74 -25.68
CA GLN A 600 9.77 -25.71 -24.59
C GLN A 600 10.30 -25.12 -23.28
N GLN A 601 11.40 -24.37 -23.31
CA GLN A 601 11.94 -23.70 -22.11
C GLN A 601 10.96 -22.66 -21.56
N GLY A 602 10.36 -21.85 -22.44
CA GLY A 602 9.33 -20.89 -22.02
C GLY A 602 8.11 -21.55 -21.37
N VAL A 603 7.64 -22.67 -21.94
CA VAL A 603 6.51 -23.44 -21.40
C VAL A 603 6.87 -24.07 -20.05
N LYS A 604 8.04 -24.71 -19.94
CA LYS A 604 8.53 -25.34 -18.70
C LYS A 604 8.67 -24.29 -17.58
N PHE A 605 9.29 -23.16 -17.89
CA PHE A 605 9.48 -22.07 -16.94
C PHE A 605 8.14 -21.48 -16.48
N ALA A 606 7.22 -21.22 -17.42
CA ALA A 606 5.91 -20.68 -17.08
C ALA A 606 5.11 -21.63 -16.18
N LYS A 607 5.18 -22.94 -16.44
CA LYS A 607 4.55 -23.98 -15.62
C LYS A 607 5.19 -24.06 -14.23
N ALA A 608 6.52 -24.11 -14.15
CA ALA A 608 7.26 -24.24 -12.89
C ALA A 608 6.97 -23.07 -11.93
N HIS A 609 6.87 -21.86 -12.46
CA HIS A 609 6.62 -20.65 -11.66
C HIS A 609 5.15 -20.22 -11.65
N LYS A 610 4.24 -21.02 -12.20
CA LYS A 610 2.81 -20.72 -12.33
C LYS A 610 2.50 -19.36 -12.99
N ILE A 611 3.38 -18.80 -13.81
CA ILE A 611 3.15 -17.51 -14.49
C ILE A 611 2.38 -17.72 -15.80
N ARG A 612 1.67 -16.67 -16.25
CA ARG A 612 0.98 -16.70 -17.55
C ARG A 612 2.00 -16.79 -18.70
N LEU A 613 1.76 -17.68 -19.66
CA LEU A 613 2.50 -17.74 -20.93
C LEU A 613 1.69 -17.04 -22.02
N VAL A 614 2.36 -16.26 -22.87
CA VAL A 614 1.77 -15.58 -24.03
C VAL A 614 2.62 -15.88 -25.25
N ILE A 615 1.97 -16.35 -26.32
CA ILE A 615 2.65 -16.62 -27.60
C ILE A 615 2.38 -15.46 -28.55
N ARG A 616 3.43 -14.95 -29.18
CA ARG A 616 3.35 -13.87 -30.16
C ARG A 616 4.20 -14.21 -31.38
N ASN A 617 3.58 -14.19 -32.55
CA ASN A 617 4.28 -14.13 -33.83
C ASN A 617 4.55 -12.65 -34.19
N THR A 618 3.61 -12.00 -34.87
CA THR A 618 3.78 -10.61 -35.35
C THR A 618 3.21 -9.58 -34.38
N GLY A 619 2.19 -9.97 -33.62
CA GLY A 619 1.35 -9.05 -32.84
C GLY A 619 0.17 -8.48 -33.62
N HIS A 620 -0.09 -8.93 -34.86
CA HIS A 620 -1.33 -8.63 -35.60
C HIS A 620 -2.51 -9.36 -34.95
N ASP A 621 -3.00 -8.78 -33.86
CA ASP A 621 -4.14 -9.29 -33.13
C ASP A 621 -4.97 -8.15 -32.54
N TYR A 622 -6.24 -8.07 -32.95
CA TYR A 622 -7.15 -6.99 -32.55
C TYR A 622 -7.77 -7.19 -31.17
N LEU A 623 -7.64 -8.38 -30.58
CA LEU A 623 -8.36 -8.79 -29.36
C LEU A 623 -7.45 -8.91 -28.13
N GLY A 624 -6.15 -8.65 -28.27
CA GLY A 624 -5.18 -8.80 -27.19
C GLY A 624 -4.86 -10.25 -26.80
N ARG A 625 -5.11 -11.23 -27.67
CA ARG A 625 -4.75 -12.66 -27.51
C ARG A 625 -3.25 -12.89 -27.49
N SER A 626 -2.47 -12.02 -28.15
CA SER A 626 -0.99 -12.07 -28.17
C SER A 626 -0.33 -11.16 -27.12
N THR A 627 -1.10 -10.73 -26.10
CA THR A 627 -0.61 -9.92 -24.99
C THR A 627 -1.17 -10.44 -23.65
N GLY A 628 -0.49 -10.15 -22.56
CA GLY A 628 -0.97 -10.46 -21.22
C GLY A 628 -0.14 -9.75 -20.17
N ALA A 629 -0.81 -9.03 -19.26
CA ALA A 629 -0.14 -8.47 -18.10
C ALA A 629 0.53 -9.59 -17.30
N HIS A 630 1.71 -9.30 -16.75
CA HIS A 630 2.40 -10.19 -15.80
C HIS A 630 2.74 -11.57 -16.41
N ALA A 631 2.99 -11.63 -17.72
CA ALA A 631 3.21 -12.87 -18.45
C ALA A 631 4.64 -12.98 -19.01
N LEU A 632 5.10 -14.21 -19.20
CA LEU A 632 6.24 -14.53 -20.05
C LEU A 632 5.78 -14.64 -21.50
N GLY A 633 6.41 -13.88 -22.39
CA GLY A 633 6.24 -13.96 -23.82
C GLY A 633 7.15 -15.01 -24.45
N VAL A 634 6.65 -15.72 -25.45
CA VAL A 634 7.47 -16.44 -26.44
C VAL A 634 7.22 -15.77 -27.78
N TRP A 635 8.28 -15.15 -28.29
CA TRP A 635 8.25 -14.40 -29.53
C TRP A 635 8.83 -15.25 -30.65
N THR A 636 7.96 -15.79 -31.51
CA THR A 636 8.33 -16.75 -32.57
C THR A 636 8.74 -16.09 -33.88
N HIS A 637 8.78 -14.77 -33.93
CA HIS A 637 8.99 -13.98 -35.15
C HIS A 637 10.23 -14.40 -35.95
N ASN A 638 11.31 -14.82 -35.28
CA ASN A 638 12.56 -15.20 -35.94
C ASN A 638 12.59 -16.67 -36.42
N MET A 639 11.50 -17.43 -36.24
CA MET A 639 11.34 -18.78 -36.81
C MET A 639 10.85 -18.70 -38.27
N LYS A 640 11.75 -18.27 -39.16
CA LYS A 640 11.45 -17.88 -40.55
C LYS A 640 11.66 -19.00 -41.60
N SER A 641 11.77 -20.26 -41.19
CA SER A 641 12.00 -21.37 -42.13
C SER A 641 10.85 -21.53 -43.12
N MET A 642 11.19 -21.79 -44.38
CA MET A 642 10.25 -22.15 -45.45
C MET A 642 10.88 -23.22 -46.32
N GLU A 643 10.20 -24.33 -46.49
CA GLU A 643 10.68 -25.47 -47.27
C GLU A 643 9.57 -25.97 -48.20
N LEU A 644 9.86 -26.07 -49.50
CA LEU A 644 8.94 -26.68 -50.46
C LEU A 644 9.07 -28.20 -50.33
N THR A 645 7.97 -28.86 -50.03
CA THR A 645 7.91 -30.32 -49.87
C THR A 645 6.88 -30.92 -50.83
N LYS A 646 7.04 -32.20 -51.14
CA LYS A 646 5.97 -32.98 -51.77
C LYS A 646 5.17 -33.64 -50.65
N TYR A 647 3.92 -33.25 -50.49
CA TYR A 647 3.06 -33.77 -49.43
C TYR A 647 2.15 -34.85 -49.97
N GLN A 648 1.96 -35.90 -49.18
CA GLN A 648 1.06 -36.99 -49.52
C GLN A 648 0.30 -37.44 -48.27
N SER A 649 -1.02 -37.29 -48.32
CA SER A 649 -1.97 -37.84 -47.37
C SER A 649 -3.10 -38.55 -48.12
N ARG A 650 -4.08 -39.09 -47.40
CA ARG A 650 -5.29 -39.68 -48.02
C ARG A 650 -6.06 -38.64 -48.86
N ASP A 651 -6.05 -37.39 -48.42
CA ASP A 651 -6.97 -36.36 -48.90
C ASP A 651 -6.27 -35.28 -49.76
N TYR A 652 -4.92 -35.29 -49.85
CA TYR A 652 -4.13 -34.40 -50.71
C TYR A 652 -2.82 -35.04 -51.18
N SER A 653 -2.48 -34.86 -52.45
CA SER A 653 -1.18 -35.21 -53.02
C SER A 653 -0.71 -34.10 -53.95
N GLY A 654 0.38 -33.43 -53.60
CA GLY A 654 0.82 -32.26 -54.36
C GLY A 654 1.97 -31.49 -53.68
N PRO A 655 2.40 -30.36 -54.27
CA PRO A 655 3.36 -29.47 -53.64
C PRO A 655 2.75 -28.85 -52.37
N ALA A 656 3.55 -28.71 -51.34
CA ALA A 656 3.21 -28.03 -50.09
C ALA A 656 4.42 -27.21 -49.60
N VAL A 657 4.18 -26.25 -48.71
CA VAL A 657 5.25 -25.50 -48.08
C VAL A 657 5.19 -25.72 -46.58
N LYS A 658 6.27 -26.22 -45.98
CA LYS A 658 6.45 -26.23 -44.52
C LYS A 658 6.86 -24.83 -44.11
N ILE A 659 6.05 -24.19 -43.26
CA ILE A 659 6.20 -22.78 -42.90
C ILE A 659 6.46 -22.65 -41.39
N GLY A 660 7.55 -21.96 -41.03
CA GLY A 660 7.92 -21.66 -39.66
C GLY A 660 6.96 -20.67 -38.99
N ALA A 661 6.85 -20.79 -37.66
CA ALA A 661 5.91 -20.02 -36.84
C ALA A 661 6.15 -18.50 -36.80
N GLY A 662 7.19 -17.98 -37.46
CA GLY A 662 7.49 -16.56 -37.58
C GLY A 662 7.22 -15.97 -38.97
N VAL A 663 6.92 -16.79 -39.97
CA VAL A 663 6.83 -16.36 -41.38
C VAL A 663 5.63 -15.43 -41.61
N HIS A 664 5.88 -14.30 -42.27
CA HIS A 664 4.82 -13.37 -42.69
C HIS A 664 4.19 -13.81 -44.02
N GLY A 665 2.98 -13.33 -44.30
CA GLY A 665 2.31 -13.56 -45.58
C GLY A 665 3.19 -13.18 -46.77
N VAL A 666 3.84 -12.01 -46.74
CA VAL A 666 4.72 -11.56 -47.84
C VAL A 666 5.90 -12.50 -48.09
N ASP A 667 6.49 -13.03 -47.03
CA ASP A 667 7.62 -13.97 -47.10
C ASP A 667 7.15 -15.27 -47.80
N ALA A 668 5.99 -15.78 -47.38
CA ALA A 668 5.39 -17.00 -47.94
C ALA A 668 4.96 -16.85 -49.40
N TYR A 669 4.34 -15.71 -49.77
CA TYR A 669 3.93 -15.45 -51.15
C TYR A 669 5.13 -15.32 -52.07
N THR A 670 6.15 -14.59 -51.62
CA THR A 670 7.39 -14.40 -52.39
C THR A 670 8.11 -15.72 -52.61
N PHE A 671 8.20 -16.54 -51.55
CA PHE A 671 8.76 -17.88 -51.63
C PHE A 671 7.98 -18.76 -52.61
N ALA A 672 6.66 -18.85 -52.48
CA ALA A 672 5.83 -19.66 -53.37
C ALA A 672 5.92 -19.18 -54.82
N ASN A 673 5.86 -17.87 -55.05
CA ASN A 673 5.98 -17.27 -56.38
C ASN A 673 7.32 -17.60 -57.05
N SER A 674 8.42 -17.61 -56.28
CA SER A 674 9.74 -18.03 -56.77
C SER A 674 9.80 -19.48 -57.26
N LYS A 675 8.80 -20.30 -56.90
CA LYS A 675 8.64 -21.69 -57.30
C LYS A 675 7.52 -21.89 -58.33
N GLY A 676 6.95 -20.81 -58.85
CA GLY A 676 5.80 -20.86 -59.76
C GLY A 676 4.51 -21.31 -59.08
N LEU A 677 4.41 -21.15 -57.76
CA LEU A 677 3.28 -21.58 -56.93
C LEU A 677 2.64 -20.36 -56.23
N VAL A 678 1.46 -20.58 -55.67
CA VAL A 678 0.78 -19.60 -54.80
C VAL A 678 0.45 -20.24 -53.47
N VAL A 679 0.49 -19.45 -52.40
CA VAL A 679 -0.02 -19.83 -51.08
C VAL A 679 -1.23 -18.96 -50.78
N VAL A 680 -2.33 -19.56 -50.33
CA VAL A 680 -3.52 -18.81 -49.92
C VAL A 680 -3.23 -18.13 -48.58
N GLY A 681 -3.07 -16.81 -48.61
CA GLY A 681 -2.98 -16.01 -47.39
C GLY A 681 -3.81 -14.74 -47.47
N GLY A 682 -3.71 -13.93 -46.41
CA GLY A 682 -4.51 -12.73 -46.23
C GLY A 682 -4.05 -11.55 -47.07
N ASN A 683 -4.93 -10.55 -47.18
CA ASN A 683 -4.66 -9.32 -47.92
C ASN A 683 -3.55 -8.45 -47.28
N CYS A 684 -3.32 -8.58 -45.97
CA CYS A 684 -2.28 -7.83 -45.27
C CYS A 684 -0.95 -8.61 -45.24
N PRO A 685 0.10 -8.15 -45.94
CA PRO A 685 1.36 -8.87 -46.11
C PRO A 685 2.14 -9.13 -44.81
N SER A 686 1.94 -8.28 -43.80
CA SER A 686 2.61 -8.33 -42.49
C SER A 686 2.00 -9.31 -41.50
N VAL A 687 0.88 -9.95 -41.83
CA VAL A 687 0.23 -10.93 -40.95
C VAL A 687 1.03 -12.23 -40.95
N GLY A 688 1.20 -12.84 -39.77
CA GLY A 688 1.86 -14.14 -39.64
C GLY A 688 0.96 -15.24 -40.19
N ILE A 689 1.48 -16.04 -41.11
CA ILE A 689 0.69 -17.03 -41.84
C ILE A 689 0.45 -18.31 -41.02
N ALA A 690 1.45 -18.72 -40.23
CA ALA A 690 1.37 -19.84 -39.29
C ALA A 690 1.03 -19.32 -37.88
N GLY A 691 -0.27 -19.14 -37.60
CA GLY A 691 -0.73 -18.58 -36.32
C GLY A 691 -2.21 -18.22 -36.33
N GLY A 692 -2.57 -17.13 -35.64
CA GLY A 692 -3.98 -16.74 -35.44
C GLY A 692 -4.78 -16.48 -36.72
N TYR A 693 -4.13 -16.22 -37.85
CA TYR A 693 -4.80 -16.10 -39.16
C TYR A 693 -5.38 -17.44 -39.62
N THR A 694 -4.54 -18.46 -39.80
CA THR A 694 -4.96 -19.80 -40.23
C THR A 694 -5.78 -20.52 -39.15
N GLN A 695 -5.47 -20.34 -37.87
CA GLN A 695 -6.24 -20.93 -36.77
C GLN A 695 -7.63 -20.29 -36.59
N GLY A 696 -7.82 -19.04 -37.05
CA GLY A 696 -9.06 -18.30 -36.92
C GLY A 696 -9.96 -18.31 -38.15
N GLY A 697 -9.62 -19.08 -39.19
CA GLY A 697 -10.30 -19.11 -40.49
C GLY A 697 -9.39 -18.60 -41.61
N GLY A 698 -9.03 -17.32 -41.58
CA GLY A 698 -8.05 -16.74 -42.51
C GLY A 698 -8.63 -16.45 -43.89
N HIS A 699 -9.16 -15.25 -44.08
CA HIS A 699 -9.72 -14.80 -45.35
C HIS A 699 -8.66 -14.11 -46.24
N GLY A 700 -8.79 -14.24 -47.55
CA GLY A 700 -7.88 -13.58 -48.50
C GLY A 700 -8.38 -13.61 -49.94
N PRO A 701 -7.69 -12.92 -50.87
CA PRO A 701 -8.11 -12.78 -52.27
C PRO A 701 -8.30 -14.13 -53.00
N LEU A 702 -7.56 -15.15 -52.57
CA LEU A 702 -7.59 -16.48 -53.16
C LEU A 702 -8.59 -17.43 -52.47
N ALA A 703 -9.26 -16.99 -51.39
CA ALA A 703 -10.06 -17.88 -50.55
C ALA A 703 -11.34 -18.38 -51.25
N SER A 704 -11.94 -17.58 -52.13
CA SER A 704 -13.11 -18.00 -52.91
C SER A 704 -12.81 -19.11 -53.91
N LYS A 705 -11.56 -19.23 -54.34
CA LYS A 705 -11.14 -20.23 -55.33
C LYS A 705 -10.54 -21.48 -54.68
N TYR A 706 -9.79 -21.31 -53.60
CA TYR A 706 -8.99 -22.39 -53.00
C TYR A 706 -9.41 -22.78 -51.58
N GLY A 707 -10.39 -22.10 -50.98
CA GLY A 707 -10.78 -22.29 -49.58
C GLY A 707 -10.10 -21.29 -48.65
N LEU A 708 -10.57 -21.19 -47.40
CA LEU A 708 -9.98 -20.31 -46.40
C LEU A 708 -8.55 -20.75 -46.06
N GLY A 709 -7.78 -19.87 -45.41
CA GLY A 709 -6.44 -20.19 -44.93
C GLY A 709 -6.40 -21.41 -44.00
N ALA A 710 -7.43 -21.57 -43.16
CA ALA A 710 -7.62 -22.75 -42.30
C ALA A 710 -7.73 -24.04 -43.11
N ASP A 711 -8.41 -23.99 -44.26
CA ASP A 711 -8.64 -25.16 -45.14
C ASP A 711 -7.37 -25.57 -45.88
N GLN A 712 -6.34 -24.71 -45.92
CA GLN A 712 -5.07 -25.02 -46.55
C GLN A 712 -4.10 -25.79 -45.65
N VAL A 713 -4.40 -25.92 -44.36
CA VAL A 713 -3.46 -26.52 -43.42
C VAL A 713 -3.54 -28.04 -43.51
N LEU A 714 -2.44 -28.64 -43.98
CA LEU A 714 -2.31 -30.10 -44.12
C LEU A 714 -1.90 -30.78 -42.81
N GLU A 715 -1.01 -30.15 -42.04
CA GLU A 715 -0.56 -30.62 -40.74
C GLU A 715 -0.01 -29.48 -39.87
N TRP A 716 0.13 -29.74 -38.57
CA TRP A 716 0.77 -28.85 -37.61
C TRP A 716 1.87 -29.58 -36.84
N GLU A 717 3.02 -28.93 -36.67
CA GLU A 717 4.03 -29.30 -35.67
C GLU A 717 3.80 -28.41 -34.43
N VAL A 718 3.50 -29.02 -33.27
CA VAL A 718 3.01 -28.30 -32.08
C VAL A 718 3.77 -28.71 -30.83
N VAL A 719 4.53 -27.78 -30.26
CA VAL A 719 5.18 -27.97 -28.96
C VAL A 719 4.13 -28.02 -27.84
N THR A 720 4.08 -29.13 -27.11
CA THR A 720 3.18 -29.32 -25.96
C THR A 720 3.86 -29.04 -24.62
N ALA A 721 3.10 -29.09 -23.52
CA ALA A 721 3.62 -28.86 -22.16
C ALA A 721 4.46 -30.03 -21.59
N GLY A 722 4.70 -31.09 -22.37
CA GLY A 722 5.47 -32.27 -21.96
C GLY A 722 6.49 -32.75 -23.00
N GLU A 723 6.18 -32.67 -24.30
CA GLU A 723 7.04 -33.13 -25.41
C GLU A 723 6.86 -32.23 -26.65
N LEU A 724 7.76 -32.40 -27.63
CA LEU A 724 7.75 -31.70 -28.92
C LEU A 724 6.60 -32.21 -29.80
#